data_AF-A0A9P6I3Y1-F1
#
_entry.id   AF-A0A9P6I3Y1-F1
#
_cell.length_a   1.000
_cell.length_b   1.000
_cell.length_c   1.000
_cell.angle_alpha   90.00
_cell.angle_beta   90.00
_cell.angle_gamma   90.00
#
_symmetry.space_group_name_H-M   'P 1'
#
loop_
_entity.id
_entity.type
_entity.pdbx_description
1 polymer ?
#
loop_
_entity_poly.entity_id
_entity_poly.type
_entity_poly.pdbx_seq_one_letter_code
_entity_poly.pdbx_strand_id
1 'polypeptide(L)'
;MGFILQTGVLFTILLAVGLQLVLKDPIKLGLGIGKTFQPLSDFPYSCRRIKDPSLQACEDMYLFEPTRTLFLACSDPLARQQWMPNGHHFNISGRSHRDAIIALDVDKPTGDGFQIRRLVTPGFSGTAGDGLLQLVGFTAFRAPGSQEKERAELLIVNNRPPIDPATGALLQEAHEGANATIELFENTPPSPELKHIRTIASANISTPNNIAALSSDSFYFTNDSGDKKRGLGFYLSWLLGHGDVSHCNSQGCKRVSAHHKMPNGLTYGADGHIYVPSAMAGGVQVYRVRPQDDGLEKVADIPVPYAIDNLSLDGNGDIWAAVFPRGIEIMKASEDPFNVNPKSAAVRIRKDGEGAYTWEKVIEDGEGEVLPGSTTVVHDAKTGRLFFSGVTSPFIAVCEPKQATFRRRIPAVHDLPIAEASHDTPIVVANMSLAALDGLKAAIERIILDPKYHDILAVVKGARNGAVYGTKVRFPHALVMIFLFRSGTFRQKASLVFKATRTHARNLAKFATIYKGTMYLLKHYGPTPGKEGPYDSFFAGLLGGYLVFGGRSPRTGKISSVNQQIVIYVFARVVLGLARLAVAPGKGLPVVSREDLSAKISYYAWPVFASTSWAMVMYLFRHHPADLQPSLRSSMNYIYVQSSEWDSLRNFIWHNK
;
A
#
# COMPACT_ATOMS: atom_id res chain seq x y z
N MET A 1 30.31 9.91 -23.73
CA MET A 1 30.43 9.35 -22.37
C MET A 1 29.79 10.24 -21.29
N GLY A 2 29.90 11.57 -21.38
CA GLY A 2 29.16 12.50 -20.50
C GLY A 2 27.64 12.28 -20.55
N PHE A 3 27.07 12.10 -21.74
CA PHE A 3 25.62 11.92 -21.92
C PHE A 3 25.06 10.66 -21.24
N ILE A 4 25.76 9.52 -21.24
CA ILE A 4 25.27 8.26 -20.62
C ILE A 4 25.41 8.27 -19.09
N LEU A 5 26.46 8.90 -18.57
CA LEU A 5 26.64 9.07 -17.12
C LEU A 5 25.65 10.12 -16.58
N GLN A 6 25.42 11.21 -17.34
CA GLN A 6 24.42 12.22 -17.03
C GLN A 6 23.00 11.65 -17.12
N THR A 7 22.65 10.86 -18.15
CA THR A 7 21.33 10.23 -18.24
C THR A 7 21.14 9.12 -17.22
N GLY A 8 22.19 8.37 -16.84
CA GLY A 8 22.12 7.36 -15.79
C GLY A 8 21.95 7.95 -14.38
N VAL A 9 22.67 9.03 -14.07
CA VAL A 9 22.50 9.78 -12.82
C VAL A 9 21.15 10.49 -12.81
N LEU A 10 20.77 11.15 -13.90
CA LEU A 10 19.46 11.79 -14.05
C LEU A 10 18.33 10.76 -13.92
N PHE A 11 18.44 9.59 -14.54
CA PHE A 11 17.45 8.52 -14.42
C PHE A 11 17.38 7.97 -12.98
N THR A 12 18.53 7.81 -12.30
CA THR A 12 18.56 7.38 -10.90
C THR A 12 17.94 8.43 -9.99
N ILE A 13 18.21 9.71 -10.24
CA ILE A 13 17.60 10.84 -9.52
C ILE A 13 16.10 10.88 -9.81
N LEU A 14 15.67 10.80 -11.07
CA LEU A 14 14.26 10.78 -11.47
C LEU A 14 13.52 9.57 -10.87
N LEU A 15 14.17 8.40 -10.82
CA LEU A 15 13.61 7.21 -10.18
C LEU A 15 13.55 7.37 -8.66
N ALA A 16 14.57 7.92 -8.02
CA ALA A 16 14.58 8.18 -6.58
C ALA A 16 13.55 9.25 -6.20
N VAL A 17 13.45 10.32 -6.98
CA VAL A 17 12.45 11.39 -6.86
C VAL A 17 11.05 10.82 -7.11
N GLY A 18 10.86 10.01 -8.16
CA GLY A 18 9.60 9.32 -8.42
C GLY A 18 9.21 8.37 -7.29
N LEU A 19 10.16 7.59 -6.76
CA LEU A 19 9.93 6.72 -5.62
C LEU A 19 9.57 7.53 -4.36
N GLN A 20 10.23 8.66 -4.14
CA GLN A 20 10.04 9.51 -2.95
C GLN A 20 8.75 10.36 -3.01
N LEU A 21 8.39 10.89 -4.18
CA LEU A 21 7.25 11.81 -4.35
C LEU A 21 5.95 11.10 -4.73
N VAL A 22 6.04 9.97 -5.45
CA VAL A 22 4.86 9.28 -5.99
C VAL A 22 4.57 8.00 -5.20
N LEU A 23 5.59 7.18 -4.95
CA LEU A 23 5.39 5.82 -4.42
C LEU A 23 5.53 5.70 -2.90
N LYS A 24 6.14 6.68 -2.22
CA LYS A 24 6.43 6.64 -0.78
C LYS A 24 5.17 6.39 0.05
N ASP A 25 4.13 7.20 -0.13
CA ASP A 25 2.92 7.11 0.70
C ASP A 25 2.09 5.87 0.36
N PRO A 26 1.82 5.54 -0.93
CA PRO A 26 1.16 4.27 -1.28
C PRO A 26 1.88 3.03 -0.73
N ILE A 27 3.21 2.98 -0.78
CA ILE A 27 3.99 1.86 -0.23
C ILE A 27 3.85 1.81 1.30
N LYS A 28 3.98 2.96 1.98
CA LYS A 28 3.87 3.02 3.44
C LYS A 28 2.49 2.63 3.93
N LEU A 29 1.43 3.18 3.32
CA LEU A 29 0.04 2.92 3.68
C LEU A 29 -0.38 1.49 3.30
N GLY A 30 -0.01 1.04 2.10
CA GLY A 30 -0.32 -0.29 1.61
C GLY A 30 0.35 -1.40 2.43
N LEU A 31 1.63 -1.25 2.79
CA LEU A 31 2.36 -2.24 3.57
C LEU A 31 2.25 -2.06 5.09
N GLY A 32 1.70 -0.93 5.56
CA GLY A 32 1.62 -0.58 6.99
C GLY A 32 2.97 -0.26 7.63
N ILE A 33 3.92 0.29 6.87
CA ILE A 33 5.29 0.55 7.36
C ILE A 33 5.27 1.63 8.44
N GLY A 34 5.84 1.31 9.61
CA GLY A 34 5.93 2.23 10.75
C GLY A 34 4.67 2.29 11.59
N LYS A 35 3.71 1.38 11.38
CA LYS A 35 2.49 1.25 12.19
C LYS A 35 2.62 0.08 13.16
N THR A 36 2.02 0.25 14.33
CA THR A 36 1.73 -0.84 15.27
C THR A 36 0.23 -1.09 15.20
N PHE A 37 -0.16 -2.35 15.01
CA PHE A 37 -1.56 -2.76 14.97
C PHE A 37 -1.99 -3.18 16.37
N GLN A 38 -3.04 -2.56 16.90
CA GLN A 38 -3.53 -2.86 18.24
C GLN A 38 -4.66 -3.90 18.18
N PRO A 39 -4.68 -4.88 19.09
CA PRO A 39 -5.78 -5.81 19.18
C PRO A 39 -7.07 -5.09 19.60
N LEU A 40 -8.21 -5.65 19.20
CA LEU A 40 -9.53 -5.07 19.49
C LEU A 40 -9.81 -4.92 20.99
N SER A 41 -9.20 -5.77 21.81
CA SER A 41 -9.30 -5.77 23.27
C SER A 41 -8.77 -4.49 23.94
N ASP A 42 -7.87 -3.75 23.28
CA ASP A 42 -7.30 -2.49 23.77
C ASP A 42 -8.34 -1.35 23.83
N PHE A 43 -9.46 -1.48 23.12
CA PHE A 43 -10.43 -0.41 22.94
C PHE A 43 -11.68 -0.60 23.82
N PRO A 44 -12.37 0.49 24.20
CA PRO A 44 -13.52 0.46 25.11
C PRO A 44 -14.81 -0.01 24.42
N TYR A 45 -14.72 -0.96 23.48
CA TYR A 45 -15.84 -1.49 22.72
C TYR A 45 -15.91 -3.01 22.83
N SER A 46 -17.13 -3.55 22.83
CA SER A 46 -17.42 -4.95 22.60
C SER A 46 -18.03 -5.08 21.21
N CYS A 47 -17.38 -5.85 20.34
CA CYS A 47 -17.78 -5.96 18.94
C CYS A 47 -18.24 -7.36 18.61
N ARG A 48 -19.18 -7.45 17.68
CA ARG A 48 -19.69 -8.71 17.14
C ARG A 48 -20.03 -8.59 15.66
N ARG A 49 -19.90 -9.69 14.94
CA ARG A 49 -20.33 -9.81 13.54
C ARG A 49 -21.84 -9.97 13.48
N ILE A 50 -22.48 -9.33 12.50
CA ILE A 50 -23.87 -9.58 12.11
C ILE A 50 -23.81 -10.29 10.76
N LYS A 51 -24.16 -11.58 10.77
CA LYS A 51 -24.13 -12.43 9.58
C LYS A 51 -25.56 -12.62 9.09
N ASP A 52 -25.84 -12.09 7.93
CA ASP A 52 -27.10 -12.31 7.21
C ASP A 52 -26.79 -12.35 5.71
N PRO A 53 -27.43 -13.22 4.90
CA PRO A 53 -27.23 -13.26 3.46
C PRO A 53 -27.49 -11.93 2.73
N SER A 54 -28.30 -11.04 3.31
CA SER A 54 -28.56 -9.69 2.78
C SER A 54 -27.50 -8.65 3.19
N LEU A 55 -26.68 -8.95 4.20
CA LEU A 55 -25.66 -8.05 4.76
C LEU A 55 -24.25 -8.45 4.33
N GLN A 56 -24.08 -8.64 3.03
CA GLN A 56 -22.79 -8.97 2.41
C GLN A 56 -22.37 -7.87 1.44
N ALA A 57 -21.06 -7.68 1.30
CA ALA A 57 -20.45 -6.72 0.39
C ALA A 57 -21.10 -5.34 0.48
N CYS A 58 -21.39 -4.90 1.71
CA CYS A 58 -21.99 -3.61 1.99
C CYS A 58 -20.89 -2.55 2.01
N GLU A 59 -20.71 -1.85 0.90
CA GLU A 59 -19.58 -0.93 0.73
C GLU A 59 -19.80 0.37 1.51
N ASP A 60 -21.03 0.85 1.57
CA ASP A 60 -21.40 2.10 2.22
C ASP A 60 -22.62 1.98 3.13
N MET A 61 -22.74 2.92 4.07
CA MET A 61 -23.80 3.00 5.07
C MET A 61 -24.15 4.44 5.44
N TYR A 62 -25.43 4.68 5.72
CA TYR A 62 -25.91 5.97 6.21
C TYR A 62 -26.99 5.79 7.28
N LEU A 63 -26.80 6.39 8.45
CA LEU A 63 -27.81 6.40 9.51
C LEU A 63 -28.77 7.58 9.33
N PHE A 64 -29.98 7.28 8.88
CA PHE A 64 -31.05 8.26 8.79
C PHE A 64 -31.66 8.48 10.18
N GLU A 65 -31.15 9.50 10.86
CA GLU A 65 -31.50 9.83 12.25
C GLU A 65 -33.01 9.98 12.55
N PRO A 66 -33.84 10.61 11.69
CA PRO A 66 -35.26 10.83 12.01
C PRO A 66 -36.04 9.57 12.36
N THR A 67 -35.78 8.48 11.63
CA THR A 67 -36.49 7.20 11.81
C THR A 67 -35.61 6.13 12.41
N ARG A 68 -34.34 6.46 12.75
CA ARG A 68 -33.37 5.52 13.31
C ARG A 68 -33.17 4.30 12.40
N THR A 69 -33.07 4.59 11.10
CA THR A 69 -32.90 3.58 10.05
C THR A 69 -31.48 3.68 9.48
N LEU A 70 -30.69 2.63 9.63
CA LEU A 70 -29.39 2.51 8.98
C LEU A 70 -29.59 1.89 7.60
N PHE A 71 -29.35 2.68 6.55
CA PHE A 71 -29.32 2.19 5.18
C PHE A 71 -27.92 1.65 4.84
N LEU A 72 -27.86 0.58 4.04
CA LEU A 72 -26.62 -0.03 3.58
C LEU A 72 -26.71 -0.37 2.09
N ALA A 73 -25.63 -0.11 1.34
CA ALA A 73 -25.51 -0.49 -0.07
C ALA A 73 -24.82 -1.85 -0.21
N CYS A 74 -25.62 -2.92 -0.21
CA CYS A 74 -25.15 -4.31 -0.14
C CYS A 74 -25.21 -5.02 -1.50
N SER A 75 -24.36 -6.04 -1.65
CA SER A 75 -24.14 -6.75 -2.91
C SER A 75 -23.73 -8.21 -2.64
N ASP A 76 -23.09 -8.84 -3.62
CA ASP A 76 -22.54 -10.19 -3.57
C ASP A 76 -21.00 -10.12 -3.61
N PRO A 77 -20.29 -10.64 -2.59
CA PRO A 77 -18.83 -10.61 -2.53
C PRO A 77 -18.13 -11.24 -3.74
N LEU A 78 -18.66 -12.33 -4.29
CA LEU A 78 -18.06 -13.02 -5.43
C LEU A 78 -18.39 -12.31 -6.74
N ALA A 79 -19.60 -11.78 -6.87
CA ALA A 79 -19.98 -11.03 -8.05
C ALA A 79 -19.20 -9.72 -8.20
N ARG A 80 -18.74 -9.10 -7.10
CA ARG A 80 -17.83 -7.95 -7.16
C ARG A 80 -16.48 -8.26 -7.82
N GLN A 81 -16.03 -9.52 -7.80
CA GLN A 81 -14.83 -9.95 -8.55
C GLN A 81 -15.07 -9.98 -10.06
N GLN A 82 -16.34 -10.00 -10.48
CA GLN A 82 -16.75 -10.02 -11.88
C GLN A 82 -17.09 -8.61 -12.35
N TRP A 83 -17.92 -7.87 -11.60
CA TRP A 83 -18.34 -6.52 -11.94
C TRP A 83 -18.19 -5.56 -10.75
N MET A 84 -17.13 -4.77 -10.79
CA MET A 84 -16.84 -3.67 -9.87
C MET A 84 -15.91 -2.69 -10.60
N PRO A 85 -16.46 -1.73 -11.35
CA PRO A 85 -15.65 -0.80 -12.16
C PRO A 85 -14.59 -0.03 -11.37
N ASN A 86 -14.88 0.39 -10.12
CA ASN A 86 -13.91 1.02 -9.21
C ASN A 86 -12.75 0.08 -8.81
N GLY A 87 -12.92 -1.23 -8.97
CA GLY A 87 -11.90 -2.26 -8.78
C GLY A 87 -11.30 -2.78 -10.10
N HIS A 88 -11.63 -2.18 -11.24
CA HIS A 88 -11.23 -2.62 -12.59
C HIS A 88 -11.80 -3.99 -13.03
N HIS A 89 -12.96 -4.38 -12.52
CA HIS A 89 -13.66 -5.60 -12.91
C HIS A 89 -14.85 -5.29 -13.83
N PHE A 90 -14.87 -5.87 -15.04
CA PHE A 90 -15.82 -5.51 -16.12
C PHE A 90 -16.61 -6.69 -16.71
N ASN A 91 -16.61 -7.87 -16.09
CA ASN A 91 -17.42 -9.00 -16.54
C ASN A 91 -18.92 -8.77 -16.24
N ILE A 92 -19.65 -8.26 -17.24
CA ILE A 92 -21.09 -7.94 -17.19
C ILE A 92 -21.91 -9.20 -16.90
N SER A 93 -21.52 -10.34 -17.46
CA SER A 93 -22.25 -11.61 -17.29
C SER A 93 -22.16 -12.17 -15.87
N GLY A 94 -21.10 -11.82 -15.14
CA GLY A 94 -20.91 -12.20 -13.75
C GLY A 94 -21.39 -11.18 -12.72
N ARG A 95 -22.04 -10.08 -13.15
CA ARG A 95 -22.53 -9.03 -12.25
C ARG A 95 -23.56 -9.55 -11.27
N SER A 96 -23.67 -8.89 -10.12
CA SER A 96 -24.63 -9.29 -9.09
C SER A 96 -26.07 -8.98 -9.51
N HIS A 97 -26.97 -9.92 -9.22
CA HIS A 97 -28.42 -9.75 -9.35
C HIS A 97 -29.08 -9.56 -7.97
N ARG A 98 -28.28 -9.43 -6.91
CA ARG A 98 -28.73 -9.41 -5.52
C ARG A 98 -28.62 -8.04 -4.86
N ASP A 99 -27.96 -7.11 -5.52
CA ASP A 99 -27.74 -5.73 -5.04
C ASP A 99 -29.05 -5.09 -4.58
N ALA A 100 -28.99 -4.46 -3.41
CA ALA A 100 -30.09 -3.71 -2.84
C ALA A 100 -29.61 -2.77 -1.75
N ILE A 101 -30.40 -1.70 -1.55
CA ILE A 101 -30.36 -0.97 -0.30
C ILE A 101 -31.05 -1.82 0.77
N ILE A 102 -30.34 -2.06 1.86
CA ILE A 102 -30.85 -2.75 3.04
C ILE A 102 -31.11 -1.71 4.13
N ALA A 103 -32.26 -1.79 4.80
CA ALA A 103 -32.63 -0.92 5.89
C ALA A 103 -32.65 -1.70 7.22
N LEU A 104 -31.89 -1.24 8.20
CA LEU A 104 -31.82 -1.77 9.56
C LEU A 104 -32.48 -0.79 10.52
N ASP A 105 -33.45 -1.26 11.30
CA ASP A 105 -33.98 -0.48 12.43
C ASP A 105 -33.05 -0.64 13.63
N VAL A 106 -32.16 0.33 13.87
CA VAL A 106 -31.09 0.20 14.88
C VAL A 106 -31.59 0.19 16.33
N ASP A 107 -32.84 0.61 16.54
CA ASP A 107 -33.50 0.60 17.86
C ASP A 107 -34.37 -0.67 18.06
N LYS A 108 -34.44 -1.60 17.09
CA LYS A 108 -35.21 -2.86 17.17
C LYS A 108 -34.30 -4.09 17.02
N PRO A 109 -33.71 -4.59 18.12
CA PRO A 109 -32.85 -5.77 18.07
C PRO A 109 -33.64 -7.05 17.74
N THR A 110 -33.04 -7.92 16.91
CA THR A 110 -33.61 -9.22 16.54
C THR A 110 -32.49 -10.27 16.55
N GLY A 111 -32.51 -11.19 17.52
CA GLY A 111 -31.41 -12.13 17.73
C GLY A 111 -30.07 -11.41 17.95
N ASP A 112 -29.03 -11.85 17.25
CA ASP A 112 -27.71 -11.20 17.22
C ASP A 112 -27.67 -10.02 16.22
N GLY A 113 -28.79 -9.43 15.81
CA GLY A 113 -28.84 -8.39 14.80
C GLY A 113 -29.91 -7.35 15.09
N PHE A 114 -30.47 -6.80 14.02
CA PHE A 114 -31.54 -5.81 14.05
C PHE A 114 -32.66 -6.27 13.12
N GLN A 115 -33.83 -5.63 13.21
CA GLN A 115 -34.86 -5.83 12.19
C GLN A 115 -34.34 -5.34 10.83
N ILE A 116 -34.22 -6.27 9.87
CA ILE A 116 -33.70 -6.03 8.53
C ILE A 116 -34.84 -5.97 7.52
N ARG A 117 -34.77 -5.04 6.58
CA ARG A 117 -35.62 -4.97 5.38
C ARG A 117 -34.76 -4.82 4.15
N ARG A 118 -34.86 -5.76 3.20
CA ARG A 118 -34.33 -5.56 1.85
C ARG A 118 -35.32 -4.69 1.09
N LEU A 119 -34.92 -3.49 0.70
CA LEU A 119 -35.81 -2.60 -0.03
C LEU A 119 -35.99 -3.07 -1.48
N VAL A 120 -37.21 -2.94 -1.99
CA VAL A 120 -37.57 -3.25 -3.38
C VAL A 120 -37.71 -1.96 -4.18
N THR A 121 -37.33 -1.97 -5.45
CA THR A 121 -37.35 -0.79 -6.33
C THR A 121 -38.45 -0.92 -7.39
N PRO A 122 -39.73 -0.75 -7.01
CA PRO A 122 -40.84 -0.95 -7.94
C PRO A 122 -40.74 0.02 -9.12
N GLY A 123 -40.89 -0.51 -10.34
CA GLY A 123 -40.88 0.29 -11.57
C GLY A 123 -39.50 0.79 -12.03
N PHE A 124 -38.42 0.48 -11.30
CA PHE A 124 -37.07 0.81 -11.77
C PHE A 124 -36.68 -0.09 -12.95
N SER A 125 -36.31 0.51 -14.08
CA SER A 125 -36.02 -0.21 -15.32
C SER A 125 -34.62 -0.80 -15.40
N GLY A 126 -33.68 -0.36 -14.55
CA GLY A 126 -32.30 -0.86 -14.54
C GLY A 126 -31.53 -0.56 -15.82
N THR A 127 -30.66 -1.49 -16.22
CA THR A 127 -29.83 -1.39 -17.43
C THR A 127 -30.38 -2.31 -18.50
N ALA A 128 -30.77 -1.76 -19.66
CA ALA A 128 -31.42 -2.51 -20.73
C ALA A 128 -32.68 -3.29 -20.26
N GLY A 129 -33.43 -2.75 -19.29
CA GLY A 129 -34.69 -3.33 -18.82
C GLY A 129 -34.55 -4.43 -17.76
N ASP A 130 -33.34 -4.68 -17.24
CA ASP A 130 -33.10 -5.76 -16.27
C ASP A 130 -33.57 -5.45 -14.84
N GLY A 131 -33.92 -4.19 -14.53
CA GLY A 131 -34.32 -3.76 -13.19
C GLY A 131 -33.21 -3.83 -12.13
N LEU A 132 -31.94 -4.01 -12.52
CA LEU A 132 -30.82 -4.20 -11.60
C LEU A 132 -30.10 -2.90 -11.26
N LEU A 133 -29.57 -2.84 -10.04
CA LEU A 133 -28.62 -1.84 -9.56
C LEU A 133 -27.23 -2.47 -9.39
N GLN A 134 -26.18 -1.68 -9.59
CA GLN A 134 -24.80 -2.08 -9.29
C GLN A 134 -24.21 -1.05 -8.32
N LEU A 135 -24.29 -1.36 -7.03
CA LEU A 135 -24.13 -0.39 -5.95
C LEU A 135 -22.68 -0.18 -5.52
N VAL A 136 -22.34 1.08 -5.22
CA VAL A 136 -21.09 1.49 -4.57
C VAL A 136 -21.45 2.42 -3.40
N GLY A 137 -21.04 3.69 -3.44
CA GLY A 137 -21.37 4.68 -2.42
C GLY A 137 -22.75 5.29 -2.61
N PHE A 138 -23.29 5.82 -1.51
CA PHE A 138 -24.55 6.56 -1.54
C PHE A 138 -24.63 7.52 -0.36
N THR A 139 -25.57 8.45 -0.44
CA THR A 139 -25.93 9.30 0.69
C THR A 139 -27.43 9.38 0.84
N ALA A 140 -27.90 9.61 2.07
CA ALA A 140 -29.30 9.90 2.34
C ALA A 140 -29.44 11.26 3.02
N PHE A 141 -30.57 11.92 2.80
CA PHE A 141 -30.89 13.20 3.43
C PHE A 141 -32.41 13.37 3.51
N ARG A 142 -32.86 14.34 4.29
CA ARG A 142 -34.30 14.64 4.39
C ARG A 142 -34.79 15.27 3.09
N ALA A 143 -35.93 14.82 2.59
CA ALA A 143 -36.56 15.41 1.42
C ALA A 143 -36.79 16.92 1.63
N PRO A 144 -36.31 17.81 0.73
CA PRO A 144 -36.52 19.25 0.85
C PRO A 144 -38.01 19.60 0.82
N GLY A 145 -38.48 20.40 1.78
CA GLY A 145 -39.86 20.91 1.78
C GLY A 145 -40.94 19.92 2.24
N SER A 146 -40.60 18.70 2.66
CA SER A 146 -41.58 17.80 3.28
C SER A 146 -41.95 18.30 4.69
N GLN A 147 -43.25 18.41 4.98
CA GLN A 147 -43.72 18.52 6.37
C GLN A 147 -43.52 17.20 7.13
N GLU A 148 -43.36 16.09 6.40
CA GLU A 148 -43.02 14.77 6.90
C GLU A 148 -41.51 14.67 7.16
N LYS A 149 -41.11 14.83 8.43
CA LYS A 149 -39.71 14.72 8.89
C LYS A 149 -39.10 13.33 8.70
N GLU A 150 -39.90 12.34 8.29
CA GLU A 150 -39.56 10.92 8.23
C GLU A 150 -39.24 10.42 6.80
N ARG A 151 -39.41 11.27 5.77
CA ARG A 151 -39.12 10.90 4.38
C ARG A 151 -37.63 11.09 4.06
N ALA A 152 -36.98 10.02 3.60
CA ALA A 152 -35.59 9.99 3.16
C ALA A 152 -35.49 10.03 1.63
N GLU A 153 -34.60 10.89 1.12
CA GLU A 153 -34.12 10.84 -0.26
C GLU A 153 -32.71 10.25 -0.28
N LEU A 154 -32.45 9.37 -1.24
CA LEU A 154 -31.18 8.67 -1.39
C LEU A 154 -30.60 8.95 -2.77
N LEU A 155 -29.38 9.50 -2.82
CA LEU A 155 -28.59 9.59 -4.04
C LEU A 155 -27.59 8.44 -4.05
N ILE A 156 -27.67 7.58 -5.06
CA ILE A 156 -26.99 6.29 -5.10
C ILE A 156 -26.11 6.20 -6.34
N VAL A 157 -24.83 5.85 -6.17
CA VAL A 157 -23.95 5.51 -7.29
C VAL A 157 -24.37 4.17 -7.89
N ASN A 158 -24.63 4.17 -9.19
CA ASN A 158 -25.02 2.99 -9.95
C ASN A 158 -24.04 2.73 -11.10
N ASN A 159 -23.19 1.73 -10.94
CA ASN A 159 -22.15 1.35 -11.90
C ASN A 159 -22.71 0.49 -13.03
N ARG A 160 -23.56 1.08 -13.85
CA ARG A 160 -24.28 0.36 -14.91
C ARG A 160 -23.32 -0.16 -15.99
N PRO A 161 -23.61 -1.35 -16.55
CA PRO A 161 -23.01 -1.79 -17.80
C PRO A 161 -23.18 -0.77 -18.93
N PRO A 162 -22.20 -0.65 -19.85
CA PRO A 162 -22.33 0.18 -21.03
C PRO A 162 -23.38 -0.41 -21.99
N ILE A 163 -24.18 0.48 -22.59
CA ILE A 163 -25.20 0.13 -23.58
C ILE A 163 -25.00 0.92 -24.87
N ASP A 164 -25.38 0.32 -25.99
CA ASP A 164 -25.45 0.98 -27.27
C ASP A 164 -26.63 1.97 -27.25
N PRO A 165 -26.41 3.26 -27.53
CA PRO A 165 -27.46 4.28 -27.40
C PRO A 165 -28.58 4.16 -28.45
N ALA A 166 -28.33 3.49 -29.58
CA ALA A 166 -29.31 3.33 -30.66
C ALA A 166 -30.18 2.08 -30.47
N THR A 167 -29.58 0.99 -29.99
CA THR A 167 -30.25 -0.32 -29.86
C THR A 167 -30.63 -0.67 -28.43
N GLY A 168 -30.04 -0.01 -27.43
CA GLY A 168 -30.20 -0.35 -26.01
C GLY A 168 -29.51 -1.65 -25.60
N ALA A 169 -28.79 -2.32 -26.51
CA ALA A 169 -28.09 -3.57 -26.23
C ALA A 169 -26.84 -3.33 -25.37
N LEU A 170 -26.48 -4.31 -24.53
CA LEU A 170 -25.23 -4.27 -23.76
C LEU A 170 -24.01 -4.28 -24.70
N LEU A 171 -23.06 -3.38 -24.44
CA LEU A 171 -21.80 -3.31 -25.19
C LEU A 171 -20.75 -4.29 -24.63
N GLN A 172 -19.72 -4.55 -25.43
CA GLN A 172 -18.60 -5.38 -24.98
C GLN A 172 -17.84 -4.72 -23.82
N GLU A 173 -17.82 -5.47 -22.72
CA GLU A 173 -17.24 -5.26 -21.40
C GLU A 173 -15.93 -4.45 -21.33
N ALA A 174 -14.92 -4.81 -22.11
CA ALA A 174 -13.54 -4.32 -21.91
C ALA A 174 -13.21 -2.99 -22.61
N HIS A 175 -14.06 -2.50 -23.51
CA HIS A 175 -13.74 -1.38 -24.39
C HIS A 175 -14.28 -0.02 -23.91
N GLU A 176 -15.36 0.02 -23.14
CA GLU A 176 -16.02 1.28 -22.77
C GLU A 176 -15.82 1.67 -21.29
N GLY A 177 -15.65 0.68 -20.41
CA GLY A 177 -15.79 0.88 -18.96
C GLY A 177 -17.27 1.01 -18.56
N ALA A 178 -17.53 1.47 -17.33
CA ALA A 178 -18.90 1.64 -16.85
C ALA A 178 -19.60 2.87 -17.46
N ASN A 179 -20.90 2.73 -17.71
CA ASN A 179 -21.81 3.83 -18.00
C ASN A 179 -22.49 4.29 -16.70
N ALA A 180 -21.66 4.69 -15.73
CA ALA A 180 -22.09 4.98 -14.38
C ALA A 180 -23.08 6.15 -14.33
N THR A 181 -24.05 6.04 -13.42
CA THR A 181 -25.08 7.05 -13.16
C THR A 181 -25.19 7.30 -11.67
N ILE A 182 -25.88 8.39 -11.32
CA ILE A 182 -26.35 8.63 -9.96
C ILE A 182 -27.88 8.57 -9.99
N GLU A 183 -28.45 7.71 -9.15
CA GLU A 183 -29.89 7.48 -9.08
C GLU A 183 -30.46 8.18 -7.84
N LEU A 184 -31.55 8.94 -8.02
CA LEU A 184 -32.31 9.51 -6.92
C LEU A 184 -33.49 8.60 -6.60
N PHE A 185 -33.57 8.18 -5.34
CA PHE A 185 -34.66 7.39 -4.80
C PHE A 185 -35.28 8.06 -3.58
N GLU A 186 -36.48 7.61 -3.22
CA GLU A 186 -37.22 8.02 -2.04
C GLU A 186 -37.65 6.80 -1.23
N ASN A 187 -37.56 6.91 0.10
CA ASN A 187 -38.13 5.94 1.04
C ASN A 187 -38.73 6.67 2.24
N THR A 188 -39.88 6.21 2.71
CA THR A 188 -40.49 6.65 3.99
C THR A 188 -40.45 5.47 4.95
N PRO A 189 -39.40 5.31 5.77
CA PRO A 189 -39.30 4.19 6.70
C PRO A 189 -40.55 4.07 7.60
N PRO A 190 -41.00 2.85 7.91
CA PRO A 190 -40.38 1.56 7.62
C PRO A 190 -40.82 0.94 6.28
N SER A 191 -41.29 1.74 5.31
CA SER A 191 -41.72 1.23 3.99
C SER A 191 -40.68 0.30 3.35
N PRO A 192 -41.10 -0.84 2.78
CA PRO A 192 -40.19 -1.73 2.06
C PRO A 192 -39.84 -1.22 0.66
N GLU A 193 -40.49 -0.16 0.18
CA GLU A 193 -40.30 0.35 -1.18
C GLU A 193 -39.28 1.49 -1.23
N LEU A 194 -38.32 1.37 -2.14
CA LEU A 194 -37.39 2.42 -2.52
C LEU A 194 -37.79 2.93 -3.92
N LYS A 195 -38.57 4.00 -3.94
CA LYS A 195 -39.19 4.53 -5.16
C LYS A 195 -38.18 5.32 -5.97
N HIS A 196 -37.95 4.93 -7.22
CA HIS A 196 -37.08 5.67 -8.13
C HIS A 196 -37.74 6.99 -8.53
N ILE A 197 -36.97 8.09 -8.45
CA ILE A 197 -37.43 9.44 -8.81
C ILE A 197 -36.83 9.86 -10.15
N ARG A 198 -35.51 9.71 -10.32
CA ARG A 198 -34.82 10.03 -11.58
C ARG A 198 -33.41 9.45 -11.64
N THR A 199 -32.93 9.28 -12.87
CA THR A 199 -31.53 8.96 -13.20
C THR A 199 -30.79 10.23 -13.60
N ILE A 200 -29.60 10.43 -13.03
CA ILE A 200 -28.69 11.54 -13.34
C ILE A 200 -27.49 10.96 -14.09
N ALA A 201 -27.32 11.39 -15.34
CA ALA A 201 -26.24 10.96 -16.22
C ALA A 201 -25.45 12.17 -16.73
N SER A 202 -24.13 12.07 -16.73
CA SER A 202 -23.24 13.12 -17.22
C SER A 202 -21.88 12.53 -17.59
N ALA A 203 -21.18 13.13 -18.56
CA ALA A 203 -19.79 12.77 -18.85
C ALA A 203 -18.85 13.00 -17.66
N ASN A 204 -19.20 13.89 -16.72
CA ASN A 204 -18.45 14.11 -15.48
C ASN A 204 -18.73 13.02 -14.41
N ILE A 205 -19.76 12.18 -14.58
CA ILE A 205 -19.98 10.97 -13.77
C ILE A 205 -19.22 9.84 -14.46
N SER A 206 -17.90 9.82 -14.27
CA SER A 206 -17.00 8.96 -15.05
C SER A 206 -16.62 7.69 -14.28
N THR A 207 -16.06 7.86 -13.08
CA THR A 207 -15.67 6.78 -12.16
C THR A 207 -16.19 7.10 -10.75
N PRO A 208 -17.50 7.36 -10.61
CA PRO A 208 -18.07 7.83 -9.36
C PRO A 208 -17.78 6.81 -8.24
N ASN A 209 -17.44 7.33 -7.06
CA ASN A 209 -17.22 6.50 -5.88
C ASN A 209 -18.28 6.78 -4.81
N ASN A 210 -18.39 8.04 -4.35
CA ASN A 210 -19.39 8.42 -3.33
C ASN A 210 -19.89 9.86 -3.49
N ILE A 211 -20.91 10.24 -2.70
CA ILE A 211 -21.71 11.45 -2.84
C ILE A 211 -21.86 12.16 -1.49
N ALA A 212 -21.70 13.48 -1.47
CA ALA A 212 -22.11 14.36 -0.36
C ALA A 212 -23.18 15.35 -0.86
N ALA A 213 -24.39 15.22 -0.34
CA ALA A 213 -25.54 15.99 -0.80
C ALA A 213 -25.83 17.22 0.06
N LEU A 214 -26.15 18.35 -0.59
CA LEU A 214 -26.76 19.52 0.04
C LEU A 214 -28.29 19.46 -0.11
N SER A 215 -28.75 18.96 -1.24
CA SER A 215 -30.15 18.70 -1.59
C SER A 215 -30.21 17.68 -2.73
N SER A 216 -31.41 17.28 -3.15
CA SER A 216 -31.59 16.41 -4.32
C SER A 216 -31.11 17.05 -5.63
N ASP A 217 -31.10 18.38 -5.70
CA ASP A 217 -30.68 19.16 -6.87
C ASP A 217 -29.29 19.80 -6.72
N SER A 218 -28.54 19.52 -5.65
CA SER A 218 -27.19 20.06 -5.46
C SER A 218 -26.36 19.13 -4.59
N PHE A 219 -25.35 18.49 -5.18
CA PHE A 219 -24.49 17.54 -4.49
C PHE A 219 -23.11 17.44 -5.13
N TYR A 220 -22.13 17.05 -4.31
CA TYR A 220 -20.76 16.78 -4.72
C TYR A 220 -20.54 15.28 -4.76
N PHE A 221 -19.67 14.81 -5.66
CA PHE A 221 -19.30 13.41 -5.74
C PHE A 221 -17.84 13.27 -6.16
N THR A 222 -17.22 12.17 -5.73
CA THR A 222 -15.84 11.84 -6.10
C THR A 222 -15.82 10.96 -7.34
N ASN A 223 -14.90 11.22 -8.26
CA ASN A 223 -14.44 10.27 -9.26
C ASN A 223 -13.07 9.73 -8.83
N ASP A 224 -12.97 8.44 -8.49
CA ASP A 224 -11.73 7.89 -7.90
C ASP A 224 -10.53 7.89 -8.87
N SER A 225 -10.83 7.83 -10.17
CA SER A 225 -9.87 7.72 -11.26
C SER A 225 -10.08 8.81 -12.32
N GLY A 226 -10.95 9.78 -12.03
CA GLY A 226 -11.34 10.86 -12.92
C GLY A 226 -11.91 10.35 -14.24
N ASP A 227 -11.35 10.84 -15.35
CA ASP A 227 -11.72 10.45 -16.72
C ASP A 227 -11.10 9.10 -17.17
N LYS A 228 -10.24 8.49 -16.35
CA LYS A 228 -9.52 7.25 -16.68
C LYS A 228 -10.31 6.03 -16.27
N LYS A 229 -11.31 5.63 -17.07
CA LYS A 229 -12.20 4.50 -16.76
C LYS A 229 -11.56 3.11 -16.83
N ARG A 230 -10.43 2.92 -17.52
CA ARG A 230 -9.89 1.59 -17.84
C ARG A 230 -8.40 1.58 -18.20
N GLY A 231 -7.90 0.37 -18.47
CA GLY A 231 -6.54 0.10 -18.93
C GLY A 231 -5.44 0.61 -18.00
N LEU A 232 -4.25 0.86 -18.54
CA LEU A 232 -3.11 1.37 -17.76
C LEU A 232 -3.38 2.78 -17.19
N GLY A 233 -4.18 3.59 -17.88
CA GLY A 233 -4.54 4.93 -17.44
C GLY A 233 -5.27 4.93 -16.09
N PHE A 234 -6.19 3.97 -15.88
CA PHE A 234 -6.90 3.77 -14.62
C PHE A 234 -5.93 3.49 -13.47
N TYR A 235 -5.02 2.52 -13.60
CA TYR A 235 -4.07 2.21 -12.52
C TYR A 235 -3.08 3.34 -12.23
N LEU A 236 -2.63 4.07 -13.26
CA LEU A 236 -1.76 5.22 -13.08
C LEU A 236 -2.49 6.41 -12.45
N SER A 237 -3.82 6.50 -12.62
CA SER A 237 -4.66 7.57 -12.08
C SER A 237 -4.51 7.68 -10.55
N TRP A 238 -4.47 6.54 -9.87
CA TRP A 238 -4.37 6.41 -8.42
C TRP A 238 -3.06 6.98 -7.87
N LEU A 239 -1.97 6.85 -8.61
CA LEU A 239 -0.64 7.33 -8.22
C LEU A 239 -0.40 8.78 -8.65
N LEU A 240 -0.86 9.15 -9.84
CA LEU A 240 -0.65 10.47 -10.44
C LEU A 240 -1.68 11.51 -9.97
N GLY A 241 -2.71 11.08 -9.25
CA GLY A 241 -3.75 11.96 -8.74
C GLY A 241 -4.67 12.47 -9.84
N HIS A 242 -5.18 11.59 -10.70
CA HIS A 242 -6.15 12.01 -11.72
C HIS A 242 -7.61 12.01 -11.20
N GLY A 243 -7.85 11.56 -9.97
CA GLY A 243 -9.17 11.64 -9.36
C GLY A 243 -9.62 13.10 -9.17
N ASP A 244 -10.94 13.27 -9.07
CA ASP A 244 -11.56 14.59 -8.97
C ASP A 244 -12.79 14.59 -8.05
N VAL A 245 -13.20 15.79 -7.65
CA VAL A 245 -14.51 16.07 -7.09
C VAL A 245 -15.28 16.88 -8.12
N SER A 246 -16.50 16.43 -8.39
CA SER A 246 -17.45 17.06 -9.29
C SER A 246 -18.71 17.46 -8.53
N HIS A 247 -19.38 18.51 -9.01
CA HIS A 247 -20.63 19.02 -8.45
C HIS A 247 -21.72 18.89 -9.51
N CYS A 248 -22.89 18.39 -9.13
CA CYS A 248 -24.08 18.37 -9.96
C CYS A 248 -25.11 19.32 -9.40
N ASN A 249 -25.73 20.10 -10.29
CA ASN A 249 -26.91 20.90 -9.98
C ASN A 249 -27.96 20.83 -11.10
N SER A 250 -28.99 21.68 -11.04
CA SER A 250 -30.05 21.75 -12.06
C SER A 250 -29.55 22.08 -13.47
N GLN A 251 -28.35 22.66 -13.62
CA GLN A 251 -27.73 22.97 -14.91
C GLN A 251 -26.85 21.83 -15.45
N GLY A 252 -26.61 20.79 -14.66
CA GLY A 252 -25.76 19.65 -15.01
C GLY A 252 -24.61 19.46 -14.04
N CYS A 253 -23.66 18.61 -14.41
CA CYS A 253 -22.51 18.27 -13.57
C CYS A 253 -21.22 18.88 -14.14
N LYS A 254 -20.34 19.35 -13.26
CA LYS A 254 -19.03 19.92 -13.60
C LYS A 254 -17.96 19.52 -12.60
N ARG A 255 -16.72 19.35 -13.06
CA ARG A 255 -15.56 19.15 -12.18
C ARG A 255 -15.23 20.43 -11.43
N VAL A 256 -15.12 20.35 -10.10
CA VAL A 256 -14.88 21.51 -9.21
C VAL A 256 -13.57 21.45 -8.42
N SER A 257 -12.97 20.26 -8.28
CA SER A 257 -11.62 20.08 -7.73
C SER A 257 -10.92 18.92 -8.44
N ALA A 258 -9.66 19.08 -8.81
CA ALA A 258 -8.86 18.03 -9.44
C ALA A 258 -7.64 17.66 -8.56
N HIS A 259 -6.81 16.74 -9.05
CA HIS A 259 -5.54 16.35 -8.45
C HIS A 259 -5.66 15.50 -7.17
N HIS A 260 -6.73 14.69 -7.08
CA HIS A 260 -6.97 13.79 -5.97
C HIS A 260 -6.38 12.40 -6.23
N LYS A 261 -5.66 11.85 -5.26
CA LYS A 261 -5.11 10.49 -5.32
C LYS A 261 -6.15 9.51 -4.77
N MET A 262 -6.93 8.89 -5.66
CA MET A 262 -7.99 7.94 -5.29
C MET A 262 -8.92 8.51 -4.20
N PRO A 263 -9.63 9.63 -4.49
CA PRO A 263 -10.61 10.17 -3.57
C PRO A 263 -11.77 9.18 -3.44
N ASN A 264 -12.16 8.92 -2.19
CA ASN A 264 -13.17 7.92 -1.87
C ASN A 264 -14.41 8.61 -1.26
N GLY A 265 -15.02 8.08 -0.19
CA GLY A 265 -16.21 8.66 0.43
C GLY A 265 -16.04 10.03 1.05
N LEU A 266 -16.38 11.09 0.30
CA LEU A 266 -16.45 12.45 0.81
C LEU A 266 -17.68 12.68 1.70
N THR A 267 -17.60 13.65 2.61
CA THR A 267 -18.76 14.08 3.40
C THR A 267 -18.88 15.60 3.47
N TYR A 268 -20.10 16.10 3.70
CA TYR A 268 -20.37 17.50 3.96
C TYR A 268 -20.47 17.71 5.47
N GLY A 269 -19.54 18.47 6.04
CA GLY A 269 -19.47 18.69 7.48
C GLY A 269 -20.51 19.68 7.98
N ALA A 270 -20.82 19.60 9.28
CA ALA A 270 -21.75 20.52 9.96
C ALA A 270 -21.31 22.00 9.91
N ASP A 271 -20.03 22.24 9.61
CA ASP A 271 -19.43 23.57 9.47
C ASP A 271 -19.48 24.11 8.02
N GLY A 272 -20.15 23.39 7.11
CA GLY A 272 -20.34 23.79 5.72
C GLY A 272 -19.15 23.51 4.80
N HIS A 273 -18.14 22.77 5.26
CA HIS A 273 -17.01 22.35 4.44
C HIS A 273 -17.23 20.95 3.83
N ILE A 274 -16.57 20.70 2.70
CA ILE A 274 -16.48 19.38 2.08
C ILE A 274 -15.17 18.72 2.49
N TYR A 275 -15.26 17.49 2.98
CA TYR A 275 -14.13 16.69 3.44
C TYR A 275 -13.91 15.54 2.46
N VAL A 276 -12.72 15.49 1.85
CA VAL A 276 -12.40 14.51 0.81
C VAL A 276 -11.27 13.62 1.31
N PRO A 277 -11.51 12.32 1.57
CA PRO A 277 -10.46 11.40 1.97
C PRO A 277 -9.59 11.00 0.79
N SER A 278 -8.41 10.45 1.07
CA SER A 278 -7.57 9.82 0.06
C SER A 278 -7.18 8.41 0.48
N ALA A 279 -7.54 7.43 -0.34
CA ALA A 279 -7.14 6.04 -0.10
C ALA A 279 -5.68 5.77 -0.55
N MET A 280 -5.10 6.61 -1.43
CA MET A 280 -3.71 6.46 -1.90
C MET A 280 -2.68 7.38 -1.26
N ALA A 281 -3.07 8.59 -0.84
CA ALA A 281 -2.19 9.50 -0.12
C ALA A 281 -2.40 9.45 1.40
N GLY A 282 -3.55 8.96 1.85
CA GLY A 282 -4.02 9.08 3.22
C GLY A 282 -4.46 10.50 3.56
N GLY A 283 -4.98 10.68 4.78
CA GLY A 283 -5.47 11.97 5.26
C GLY A 283 -6.76 12.43 4.60
N VAL A 284 -7.21 13.62 5.01
CA VAL A 284 -8.44 14.26 4.53
C VAL A 284 -8.13 15.69 4.09
N GLN A 285 -8.57 16.05 2.89
CA GLN A 285 -8.49 17.41 2.38
C GLN A 285 -9.80 18.14 2.68
N VAL A 286 -9.71 19.37 3.20
CA VAL A 286 -10.88 20.15 3.58
C VAL A 286 -11.06 21.31 2.62
N TYR A 287 -12.28 21.45 2.12
CA TYR A 287 -12.65 22.44 1.12
C TYR A 287 -13.79 23.32 1.58
N ARG A 288 -13.63 24.63 1.38
CA ARG A 288 -14.71 25.60 1.48
C ARG A 288 -15.44 25.66 0.15
N VAL A 289 -16.78 25.65 0.21
CA VAL A 289 -17.63 25.89 -0.96
C VAL A 289 -17.61 27.38 -1.29
N ARG A 290 -17.29 27.72 -2.54
CA ARG A 290 -17.33 29.09 -3.06
C ARG A 290 -18.77 29.45 -3.43
N PRO A 291 -19.36 30.49 -2.82
CA PRO A 291 -20.76 30.85 -3.07
C PRO A 291 -21.07 31.29 -4.50
N GLN A 292 -20.07 31.73 -5.27
CA GLN A 292 -20.27 32.31 -6.60
C GLN A 292 -20.48 31.25 -7.68
N ASP A 293 -19.82 30.10 -7.55
CA ASP A 293 -19.74 29.08 -8.59
C ASP A 293 -19.91 27.65 -8.08
N ASP A 294 -20.25 27.43 -6.80
CA ASP A 294 -20.27 26.11 -6.14
C ASP A 294 -18.94 25.36 -6.25
N GLY A 295 -17.85 26.08 -6.51
CA GLY A 295 -16.53 25.50 -6.64
C GLY A 295 -15.89 25.22 -5.28
N LEU A 296 -14.83 24.42 -5.26
CA LEU A 296 -14.15 24.06 -4.02
C LEU A 296 -12.81 24.78 -3.89
N GLU A 297 -12.59 25.42 -2.76
CA GLU A 297 -11.31 26.03 -2.37
C GLU A 297 -10.72 25.26 -1.20
N LYS A 298 -9.52 24.72 -1.37
CA LYS A 298 -8.86 23.96 -0.32
C LYS A 298 -8.43 24.88 0.82
N VAL A 299 -8.85 24.58 2.04
CA VAL A 299 -8.57 25.39 3.24
C VAL A 299 -7.71 24.67 4.28
N ALA A 300 -7.67 23.34 4.28
CA ALA A 300 -6.84 22.57 5.20
C ALA A 300 -6.50 21.16 4.70
N ASP A 301 -5.51 20.55 5.34
CA ASP A 301 -5.18 19.13 5.27
C ASP A 301 -5.19 18.55 6.68
N ILE A 302 -5.86 17.42 6.87
CA ILE A 302 -5.90 16.67 8.13
C ILE A 302 -5.00 15.43 7.97
N PRO A 303 -3.80 15.40 8.58
CA PRO A 303 -2.79 14.38 8.30
C PRO A 303 -3.06 13.09 9.10
N VAL A 304 -4.11 12.36 8.73
CA VAL A 304 -4.39 11.02 9.25
C VAL A 304 -3.47 10.00 8.55
N PRO A 305 -2.62 9.23 9.26
CA PRO A 305 -1.59 8.39 8.65
C PRO A 305 -2.13 7.03 8.15
N TYR A 306 -3.32 7.03 7.58
CA TYR A 306 -3.99 5.83 7.07
C TYR A 306 -4.57 6.06 5.68
N ALA A 307 -4.65 4.99 4.88
CA ALA A 307 -5.52 4.98 3.73
C ALA A 307 -6.96 5.03 4.26
N ILE A 308 -7.75 5.98 3.75
CA ILE A 308 -9.12 6.22 4.19
C ILE A 308 -10.06 5.91 3.05
N ASP A 309 -11.09 5.14 3.34
CA ASP A 309 -12.17 4.85 2.40
C ASP A 309 -13.30 5.86 2.62
N ASN A 310 -14.44 5.50 3.22
CA ASN A 310 -15.55 6.43 3.39
C ASN A 310 -15.47 7.25 4.69
N LEU A 311 -15.89 8.51 4.59
CA LEU A 311 -16.18 9.41 5.71
C LEU A 311 -17.68 9.45 5.99
N SER A 312 -18.07 9.44 7.26
CA SER A 312 -19.45 9.69 7.69
C SER A 312 -19.50 10.82 8.71
N LEU A 313 -20.58 11.60 8.70
CA LEU A 313 -20.88 12.63 9.70
C LEU A 313 -21.89 12.06 10.69
N ASP A 314 -21.64 12.19 12.00
CA ASP A 314 -22.59 11.78 13.02
C ASP A 314 -23.50 12.93 13.50
N GLY A 315 -24.49 12.59 14.34
CA GLY A 315 -25.42 13.57 14.92
C GLY A 315 -24.79 14.62 15.85
N ASN A 316 -23.53 14.43 16.30
CA ASN A 316 -22.79 15.42 17.08
C ASN A 316 -21.97 16.38 16.20
N GLY A 317 -21.88 16.12 14.90
CA GLY A 317 -21.02 16.84 13.97
C GLY A 317 -19.58 16.33 13.92
N ASP A 318 -19.28 15.19 14.56
CA ASP A 318 -17.98 14.53 14.44
C ASP A 318 -17.90 13.77 13.11
N ILE A 319 -16.73 13.78 12.48
CA ILE A 319 -16.49 13.01 11.25
C ILE A 319 -15.80 11.70 11.61
N TRP A 320 -16.34 10.60 11.11
CA TRP A 320 -15.83 9.26 11.29
C TRP A 320 -15.25 8.73 9.99
N ALA A 321 -14.03 8.22 10.04
CA ALA A 321 -13.29 7.71 8.91
C ALA A 321 -13.03 6.22 9.07
N ALA A 322 -13.47 5.42 8.10
CA ALA A 322 -13.06 4.03 7.98
C ALA A 322 -11.67 3.99 7.37
N VAL A 323 -10.73 3.35 8.08
CA VAL A 323 -9.34 3.38 7.66
C VAL A 323 -8.75 1.98 7.57
N PHE A 324 -7.84 1.80 6.60
CA PHE A 324 -7.08 0.56 6.44
C PHE A 324 -5.72 0.69 7.15
N PRO A 325 -5.51 -0.05 8.27
CA PRO A 325 -4.19 -0.11 8.89
C PRO A 325 -3.12 -0.58 7.91
N ARG A 326 -3.46 -1.58 7.09
CA ARG A 326 -2.61 -2.15 6.05
C ARG A 326 -3.36 -2.35 4.74
N GLY A 327 -3.31 -1.35 3.86
CA GLY A 327 -4.16 -1.29 2.66
C GLY A 327 -4.06 -2.50 1.71
N ILE A 328 -2.91 -3.18 1.61
CA ILE A 328 -2.75 -4.34 0.72
C ILE A 328 -3.65 -5.52 1.11
N GLU A 329 -4.16 -5.58 2.35
CA GLU A 329 -5.04 -6.66 2.80
C GLU A 329 -6.44 -6.55 2.20
N ILE A 330 -6.89 -5.35 1.81
CA ILE A 330 -8.17 -5.16 1.11
C ILE A 330 -8.13 -5.78 -0.28
N MET A 331 -7.02 -5.62 -1.00
CA MET A 331 -6.83 -6.27 -2.31
C MET A 331 -6.91 -7.80 -2.19
N LYS A 332 -6.33 -8.38 -1.11
CA LYS A 332 -6.41 -9.82 -0.84
C LYS A 332 -7.84 -10.27 -0.49
N ALA A 333 -8.58 -9.48 0.30
CA ALA A 333 -9.98 -9.76 0.58
C ALA A 333 -10.89 -9.58 -0.63
N SER A 334 -10.48 -8.79 -1.63
CA SER A 334 -11.17 -8.76 -2.91
C SER A 334 -10.98 -10.05 -3.70
N GLU A 335 -9.81 -10.69 -3.62
CA GLU A 335 -9.54 -11.98 -4.29
C GLU A 335 -10.14 -13.18 -3.53
N ASP A 336 -10.19 -13.12 -2.19
CA ASP A 336 -10.65 -14.22 -1.34
C ASP A 336 -11.52 -13.72 -0.16
N PRO A 337 -12.76 -13.25 -0.45
CA PRO A 337 -13.60 -12.54 0.51
C PRO A 337 -14.06 -13.37 1.72
N PHE A 338 -14.06 -14.71 1.61
CA PHE A 338 -14.55 -15.58 2.68
C PHE A 338 -13.45 -16.07 3.61
N ASN A 339 -12.18 -15.98 3.23
CA ASN A 339 -11.07 -16.54 4.00
C ASN A 339 -10.03 -15.50 4.46
N VAL A 340 -10.04 -14.29 3.88
CA VAL A 340 -9.17 -13.20 4.32
C VAL A 340 -9.94 -12.24 5.23
N ASN A 341 -9.41 -11.98 6.42
CA ASN A 341 -9.93 -10.96 7.34
C ASN A 341 -8.93 -9.78 7.40
N PRO A 342 -9.17 -8.67 6.67
CA PRO A 342 -8.29 -7.51 6.72
C PRO A 342 -8.37 -6.78 8.05
N LYS A 343 -7.25 -6.21 8.48
CA LYS A 343 -7.24 -5.28 9.62
C LYS A 343 -8.12 -4.07 9.31
N SER A 344 -8.84 -3.60 10.32
CA SER A 344 -9.76 -2.46 10.19
C SER A 344 -9.60 -1.51 11.37
N ALA A 345 -9.84 -0.23 11.16
CA ALA A 345 -9.90 0.74 12.24
C ALA A 345 -10.88 1.87 11.92
N ALA A 346 -11.32 2.60 12.95
CA ALA A 346 -12.00 3.87 12.82
C ALA A 346 -11.17 4.99 13.41
N VAL A 347 -11.14 6.12 12.71
CA VAL A 347 -10.61 7.38 13.21
C VAL A 347 -11.76 8.36 13.34
N ARG A 348 -11.78 9.11 14.43
CA ARG A 348 -12.69 10.25 14.63
C ARG A 348 -11.94 11.55 14.41
N ILE A 349 -12.55 12.49 13.69
CA ILE A 349 -12.00 13.79 13.31
C ILE A 349 -12.97 14.87 13.81
N ARG A 350 -12.42 15.89 14.47
CA ARG A 350 -13.17 17.02 15.03
C ARG A 350 -12.37 18.32 14.98
N LYS A 351 -13.04 19.45 15.19
CA LYS A 351 -12.38 20.72 15.53
C LYS A 351 -12.29 20.86 17.04
N ASP A 352 -11.14 21.28 17.55
CA ASP A 352 -11.03 21.69 18.95
C ASP A 352 -11.64 23.09 19.20
N GLY A 353 -11.63 23.54 20.45
CA GLY A 353 -12.19 24.84 20.84
C GLY A 353 -11.45 26.05 20.25
N GLU A 354 -10.26 25.84 19.68
CA GLU A 354 -9.46 26.87 18.99
C GLU A 354 -9.66 26.81 17.45
N GLY A 355 -10.43 25.84 16.97
CA GLY A 355 -10.74 25.64 15.55
C GLY A 355 -9.74 24.77 14.79
N ALA A 356 -8.75 24.17 15.46
CA ALA A 356 -7.79 23.27 14.84
C ALA A 356 -8.37 21.86 14.67
N TYR A 357 -8.04 21.22 13.54
CA TYR A 357 -8.45 19.84 13.29
C TYR A 357 -7.64 18.87 14.15
N THR A 358 -8.34 18.04 14.91
CA THR A 358 -7.75 16.93 15.68
C THR A 358 -8.36 15.63 15.21
N TRP A 359 -7.59 14.54 15.35
CA TRP A 359 -8.07 13.20 15.06
C TRP A 359 -7.57 12.21 16.11
N GLU A 360 -8.34 11.15 16.32
CA GLU A 360 -7.98 10.07 17.22
C GLU A 360 -8.41 8.71 16.66
N LYS A 361 -7.60 7.68 16.88
CA LYS A 361 -7.96 6.30 16.55
C LYS A 361 -8.87 5.77 17.66
N VAL A 362 -10.15 5.59 17.34
CA VAL A 362 -11.18 5.21 18.31
C VAL A 362 -11.22 3.71 18.53
N ILE A 363 -10.96 2.94 17.48
CA ILE A 363 -10.95 1.48 17.52
C ILE A 363 -10.06 0.93 16.41
N GLU A 364 -9.37 -0.17 16.70
CA GLU A 364 -8.62 -0.95 15.72
C GLU A 364 -8.79 -2.43 16.02
N ASP A 365 -9.06 -3.19 14.97
CA ASP A 365 -8.99 -4.64 14.97
C ASP A 365 -7.72 -5.06 14.25
N GLY A 366 -6.62 -4.95 14.99
CA GLY A 366 -5.27 -5.17 14.48
C GLY A 366 -4.95 -6.63 14.20
N GLU A 367 -5.81 -7.57 14.60
CA GLU A 367 -5.67 -9.00 14.28
C GLU A 367 -6.71 -9.47 13.23
N GLY A 368 -7.74 -8.68 12.94
CA GLY A 368 -8.78 -9.01 11.97
C GLY A 368 -9.80 -10.02 12.52
N GLU A 369 -10.11 -9.92 13.81
CA GLU A 369 -10.96 -10.88 14.53
C GLU A 369 -12.45 -10.68 14.24
N VAL A 370 -12.93 -9.44 14.16
CA VAL A 370 -14.34 -9.09 14.14
C VAL A 370 -14.71 -8.11 13.04
N LEU A 371 -13.87 -7.10 12.74
CA LEU A 371 -14.22 -6.02 11.83
C LEU A 371 -14.07 -6.43 10.35
N PRO A 372 -14.96 -5.94 9.45
CA PRO A 372 -15.16 -6.51 8.12
C PRO A 372 -14.17 -6.06 7.03
N GLY A 373 -12.92 -5.68 7.34
CA GLY A 373 -12.09 -4.95 6.37
C GLY A 373 -12.75 -3.64 5.99
N SER A 374 -12.99 -2.79 6.99
CA SER A 374 -14.04 -1.78 6.95
C SER A 374 -13.80 -0.69 5.91
N THR A 375 -14.77 -0.52 5.01
CA THR A 375 -14.84 0.59 4.04
C THR A 375 -15.70 1.73 4.56
N THR A 376 -16.64 1.42 5.46
CA THR A 376 -17.49 2.43 6.09
C THR A 376 -17.64 2.17 7.58
N VAL A 377 -17.64 3.26 8.35
CA VAL A 377 -18.01 3.28 9.76
C VAL A 377 -19.08 4.35 9.95
N VAL A 378 -20.14 4.02 10.68
CA VAL A 378 -21.18 4.98 11.08
C VAL A 378 -21.31 4.95 12.59
N HIS A 379 -21.21 6.12 13.21
CA HIS A 379 -21.41 6.28 14.65
C HIS A 379 -22.84 6.72 14.94
N ASP A 380 -23.49 5.95 15.80
CA ASP A 380 -24.76 6.31 16.38
C ASP A 380 -24.55 7.15 17.64
N ALA A 381 -24.56 8.47 17.48
CA ALA A 381 -24.34 9.43 18.56
C ALA A 381 -25.28 9.24 19.77
N LYS A 382 -26.49 8.68 19.55
CA LYS A 382 -27.48 8.44 20.61
C LYS A 382 -27.08 7.31 21.55
N THR A 383 -26.48 6.24 21.03
CA THR A 383 -26.17 5.03 21.81
C THR A 383 -24.66 4.80 21.99
N GLY A 384 -23.83 5.53 21.26
CA GLY A 384 -22.38 5.33 21.19
C GLY A 384 -21.97 4.12 20.34
N ARG A 385 -22.91 3.43 19.68
CA ARG A 385 -22.60 2.27 18.84
C ARG A 385 -21.85 2.68 17.58
N LEU A 386 -20.96 1.81 17.13
CA LEU A 386 -20.29 1.91 15.84
C LEU A 386 -20.74 0.76 14.95
N PHE A 387 -21.23 1.08 13.77
CA PHE A 387 -21.54 0.12 12.71
C PHE A 387 -20.41 0.12 11.69
N PHE A 388 -19.97 -1.07 11.27
CA PHE A 388 -18.89 -1.26 10.31
C PHE A 388 -19.36 -2.15 9.16
N SER A 389 -19.01 -1.77 7.93
CA SER A 389 -19.26 -2.57 6.73
C SER A 389 -18.04 -2.60 5.82
N GLY A 390 -18.00 -3.55 4.89
CA GLY A 390 -16.87 -3.74 3.98
C GLY A 390 -17.32 -4.12 2.57
N VAL A 391 -16.65 -3.52 1.59
CA VAL A 391 -16.85 -3.70 0.14
C VAL A 391 -16.99 -5.15 -0.30
N THR A 392 -16.21 -6.08 0.26
CA THR A 392 -16.22 -7.50 -0.12
C THR A 392 -16.53 -8.43 1.05
N SER A 393 -16.89 -7.88 2.20
CA SER A 393 -17.04 -8.68 3.42
C SER A 393 -18.34 -9.49 3.42
N PRO A 394 -18.34 -10.76 3.87
CA PRO A 394 -19.56 -11.56 3.95
C PRO A 394 -20.42 -11.25 5.19
N PHE A 395 -20.14 -10.16 5.90
CA PHE A 395 -20.86 -9.71 7.09
C PHE A 395 -20.65 -8.21 7.33
N ILE A 396 -21.47 -7.63 8.21
CA ILE A 396 -21.18 -6.33 8.84
C ILE A 396 -20.81 -6.56 10.32
N ALA A 397 -20.28 -5.56 11.00
CA ALA A 397 -20.02 -5.63 12.44
C ALA A 397 -20.68 -4.46 13.18
N VAL A 398 -21.03 -4.70 14.44
CA VAL A 398 -21.46 -3.66 15.37
C VAL A 398 -20.58 -3.72 16.62
N CYS A 399 -20.18 -2.55 17.11
CA CYS A 399 -19.41 -2.38 18.32
C CYS A 399 -20.19 -1.51 19.30
N GLU A 400 -20.43 -2.03 20.49
CA GLU A 400 -21.12 -1.32 21.57
C GLU A 400 -20.09 -0.82 22.59
N PRO A 401 -20.23 0.40 23.13
CA PRO A 401 -19.38 0.86 24.21
C PRO A 401 -19.43 -0.10 25.40
N LYS A 402 -18.28 -0.50 25.92
CA LYS A 402 -18.21 -1.23 27.20
C LYS A 402 -18.76 -0.29 28.28
N GLN A 403 -19.75 -0.74 29.05
CA GLN A 403 -20.24 0.04 30.18
C GLN A 403 -19.05 0.45 31.05
N ALA A 404 -18.94 1.75 31.37
CA ALA A 404 -17.95 2.23 32.30
C ALA A 404 -18.20 1.53 33.64
N THR A 405 -17.37 0.54 33.97
CA THR A 405 -17.34 0.01 35.33
C THR A 405 -16.82 1.14 36.19
N PHE A 406 -17.75 1.88 36.81
CA PHE A 406 -17.44 2.81 37.89
C PHE A 406 -16.82 1.97 39.02
N ARG A 407 -15.50 1.74 38.96
CA ARG A 407 -14.74 1.21 40.09
C ARG A 407 -14.75 2.29 41.17
N ARG A 408 -15.79 2.27 42.02
CA ARG A 408 -15.72 2.88 43.34
C ARG A 408 -14.50 2.25 44.05
N ARG A 409 -13.44 3.04 44.21
CA ARG A 409 -12.39 2.74 45.18
C ARG A 409 -13.03 2.68 46.57
N ILE A 410 -13.03 1.51 47.18
CA ILE A 410 -13.02 1.35 48.64
C ILE A 410 -11.98 0.25 48.93
N PRO A 411 -10.95 0.51 49.75
CA PRO A 411 -10.01 -0.52 50.16
C PRO A 411 -10.54 -1.25 51.39
N ALA A 412 -10.45 -2.58 51.41
CA ALA A 412 -10.45 -3.33 52.65
C ALA A 412 -9.59 -4.59 52.48
N VAL A 413 -8.70 -4.75 53.44
CA VAL A 413 -7.75 -5.84 53.66
C VAL A 413 -8.50 -7.05 54.20
N HIS A 414 -8.25 -8.26 53.68
CA HIS A 414 -7.79 -9.44 54.43
C HIS A 414 -7.91 -10.75 53.63
N ASP A 415 -6.82 -11.53 53.76
CA ASP A 415 -6.71 -12.98 53.87
C ASP A 415 -7.00 -13.93 52.69
N LEU A 416 -5.90 -14.60 52.29
CA LEU A 416 -5.87 -15.93 51.64
C LEU A 416 -6.47 -17.00 52.59
N PRO A 417 -6.98 -18.12 52.05
CA PRO A 417 -6.12 -19.30 51.93
C PRO A 417 -6.33 -20.16 50.68
N ILE A 418 -5.30 -20.98 50.46
CA ILE A 418 -5.11 -22.04 49.46
C ILE A 418 -5.98 -23.26 49.81
N ALA A 419 -6.56 -23.94 48.81
CA ALA A 419 -6.85 -25.38 48.85
C ALA A 419 -7.04 -25.97 47.43
N GLU A 420 -6.60 -27.21 47.27
CA GLU A 420 -6.35 -27.99 46.05
C GLU A 420 -7.55 -28.76 45.48
N ALA A 421 -7.27 -29.40 44.31
CA ALA A 421 -7.92 -30.57 43.69
C ALA A 421 -9.13 -30.27 42.78
N SER A 422 -9.35 -30.90 41.62
CA SER A 422 -8.78 -32.10 40.98
C SER A 422 -9.08 -32.10 39.48
N HIS A 423 -8.30 -32.89 38.75
CA HIS A 423 -8.43 -33.34 37.37
C HIS A 423 -9.84 -33.41 36.75
N ASP A 424 -9.94 -32.96 35.49
CA ASP A 424 -10.40 -33.80 34.39
C ASP A 424 -9.87 -33.29 33.03
N THR A 425 -9.21 -34.19 32.30
CA THR A 425 -8.81 -34.03 30.88
C THR A 425 -9.95 -34.51 29.97
N PRO A 426 -10.09 -33.98 28.75
CA PRO A 426 -9.55 -34.77 27.63
C PRO A 426 -8.91 -33.96 26.48
N ILE A 427 -7.85 -34.59 25.97
CA ILE A 427 -7.55 -34.83 24.54
C ILE A 427 -7.07 -33.65 23.68
N VAL A 428 -5.78 -33.77 23.37
CA VAL A 428 -4.93 -32.99 22.49
C VAL A 428 -5.43 -33.03 21.04
N VAL A 429 -5.72 -31.86 20.48
CA VAL A 429 -5.34 -31.52 19.10
C VAL A 429 -4.41 -30.32 19.20
N ALA A 430 -3.13 -30.53 18.87
CA ALA A 430 -2.05 -29.58 19.11
C ALA A 430 -2.17 -28.33 18.21
N ASN A 431 -2.80 -27.28 18.73
CA ASN A 431 -2.59 -25.89 18.32
C ASN A 431 -1.81 -25.19 19.43
N MET A 432 -0.60 -24.69 19.13
CA MET A 432 0.13 -23.82 20.07
C MET A 432 -0.73 -22.60 20.40
N SER A 433 -1.05 -22.38 21.68
CA SER A 433 -1.80 -21.22 22.14
C SER A 433 -0.99 -19.93 21.95
N LEU A 434 -1.66 -18.77 21.81
CA LEU A 434 -1.00 -17.45 21.78
C LEU A 434 -0.09 -17.25 23.01
N ALA A 435 -0.46 -17.76 24.17
CA ALA A 435 0.39 -17.73 25.37
C ALA A 435 1.68 -18.54 25.21
N ALA A 436 1.64 -19.67 24.47
CA ALA A 436 2.84 -20.42 24.13
C ALA A 436 3.70 -19.69 23.09
N LEU A 437 3.10 -18.95 22.16
CA LEU A 437 3.82 -18.12 21.18
C LEU A 437 4.45 -16.87 21.82
N ASP A 438 3.76 -16.20 22.73
CA ASP A 438 4.29 -15.06 23.49
C ASP A 438 5.34 -15.51 24.51
N GLY A 439 5.12 -16.65 25.16
CA GLY A 439 6.13 -17.31 25.99
C GLY A 439 7.37 -17.69 25.18
N LEU A 440 7.19 -18.22 23.96
CA LEU A 440 8.28 -18.54 23.04
C LEU A 440 9.00 -17.27 22.56
N LYS A 441 8.27 -16.20 22.22
CA LYS A 441 8.82 -14.90 21.82
C LYS A 441 9.64 -14.29 22.94
N ALA A 442 9.10 -14.23 24.16
CA ALA A 442 9.80 -13.70 25.33
C ALA A 442 11.04 -14.55 25.69
N ALA A 443 10.95 -15.87 25.55
CA ALA A 443 12.08 -16.77 25.72
C ALA A 443 13.18 -16.54 24.66
N ILE A 444 12.78 -16.37 23.39
CA ILE A 444 13.70 -16.07 22.28
C ILE A 444 14.33 -14.68 22.45
N GLU A 445 13.57 -13.65 22.82
CA GLU A 445 14.07 -12.31 23.08
C GLU A 445 15.06 -12.29 24.24
N ARG A 446 14.76 -13.03 25.32
CA ARG A 446 15.68 -13.20 26.44
C ARG A 446 17.00 -13.86 26.00
N ILE A 447 16.94 -14.86 25.12
CA ILE A 447 18.14 -15.51 24.55
C ILE A 447 18.88 -14.56 23.59
N ILE A 448 18.17 -13.76 22.79
CA ILE A 448 18.78 -12.85 21.81
C ILE A 448 19.47 -11.65 22.48
N LEU A 449 18.92 -11.16 23.58
CA LEU A 449 19.42 -9.99 24.31
C LEU A 449 20.46 -10.35 25.37
N ASP A 450 20.66 -11.63 25.66
CA ASP A 450 21.69 -12.09 26.60
C ASP A 450 23.09 -11.83 26.01
N PRO A 451 23.94 -11.03 26.70
CA PRO A 451 25.30 -10.72 26.29
C PRO A 451 26.16 -11.96 26.00
N LYS A 452 25.85 -13.11 26.63
CA LYS A 452 26.56 -14.39 26.43
C LYS A 452 26.49 -14.88 24.98
N TYR A 453 25.38 -14.65 24.29
CA TYR A 453 25.19 -15.11 22.91
C TYR A 453 25.54 -14.06 21.87
N HIS A 454 25.88 -12.84 22.29
CA HIS A 454 26.08 -11.68 21.42
C HIS A 454 27.02 -11.98 20.23
N ASP A 455 28.19 -12.56 20.50
CA ASP A 455 29.20 -12.78 19.45
C ASP A 455 28.78 -13.85 18.44
N ILE A 456 28.10 -14.92 18.88
CA ILE A 456 27.55 -15.97 18.00
C ILE A 456 26.36 -15.42 17.19
N LEU A 457 25.46 -14.69 17.83
CA LEU A 457 24.32 -14.06 17.17
C LEU A 457 24.77 -12.97 16.17
N ALA A 458 25.89 -12.31 16.42
CA ALA A 458 26.49 -11.37 15.47
C ALA A 458 26.94 -12.06 14.17
N VAL A 459 27.40 -13.32 14.22
CA VAL A 459 27.70 -14.13 13.02
C VAL A 459 26.42 -14.39 12.22
N VAL A 460 25.35 -14.82 12.89
CA VAL A 460 24.06 -15.12 12.25
C VAL A 460 23.44 -13.85 11.64
N LYS A 461 23.42 -12.74 12.39
CA LYS A 461 22.93 -11.44 11.92
C LYS A 461 23.79 -10.91 10.77
N GLY A 462 25.11 -11.11 10.81
CA GLY A 462 26.03 -10.79 9.73
C GLY A 462 25.71 -11.55 8.44
N ALA A 463 25.46 -12.85 8.53
CA ALA A 463 25.05 -13.68 7.39
C ALA A 463 23.75 -13.20 6.76
N ARG A 464 22.73 -12.94 7.58
CA ARG A 464 21.43 -12.38 7.14
C ARG A 464 21.61 -11.03 6.47
N ASN A 465 22.40 -10.13 7.05
CA ASN A 465 22.64 -8.80 6.50
C ASN A 465 23.37 -8.88 5.16
N GLY A 466 24.37 -9.77 5.03
CA GLY A 466 25.04 -10.05 3.76
C GLY A 466 24.08 -10.53 2.67
N ALA A 467 23.15 -11.44 3.02
CA ALA A 467 22.14 -11.93 2.09
C ALA A 467 21.15 -10.84 1.63
N VAL A 468 20.64 -10.03 2.58
CA VAL A 468 19.69 -8.95 2.29
C VAL A 468 20.35 -7.85 1.46
N TYR A 469 21.54 -7.42 1.86
CA TYR A 469 22.27 -6.38 1.14
C TYR A 469 22.66 -6.82 -0.27
N GLY A 470 23.17 -8.05 -0.40
CA GLY A 470 23.49 -8.63 -1.71
C GLY A 470 22.26 -8.69 -2.63
N THR A 471 21.09 -9.06 -2.09
CA THR A 471 19.84 -9.04 -2.85
C THR A 471 19.47 -7.61 -3.29
N LYS A 472 19.48 -6.64 -2.37
CA LYS A 472 19.12 -5.23 -2.65
C LYS A 472 19.96 -4.59 -3.75
N VAL A 473 21.25 -4.89 -3.79
CA VAL A 473 22.15 -4.29 -4.80
C VAL A 473 22.09 -5.06 -6.12
N ARG A 474 22.15 -6.40 -6.08
CA ARG A 474 22.31 -7.19 -7.31
C ARG A 474 21.02 -7.40 -8.07
N PHE A 475 19.88 -7.46 -7.38
CA PHE A 475 18.59 -7.67 -8.05
C PHE A 475 18.26 -6.54 -9.04
N PRO A 476 18.26 -5.24 -8.66
CA PRO A 476 17.95 -4.16 -9.61
C PRO A 476 18.95 -4.11 -10.76
N HIS A 477 20.25 -4.23 -10.47
CA HIS A 477 21.29 -4.22 -11.49
C HIS A 477 21.12 -5.38 -12.49
N ALA A 478 20.91 -6.61 -12.01
CA ALA A 478 20.73 -7.77 -12.88
C ALA A 478 19.44 -7.66 -13.69
N LEU A 479 18.36 -7.17 -13.06
CA LEU A 479 17.08 -6.95 -13.73
C LEU A 479 17.23 -6.01 -14.93
N VAL A 480 17.78 -4.82 -14.70
CA VAL A 480 17.99 -3.81 -15.75
C VAL A 480 18.92 -4.35 -16.84
N MET A 481 20.09 -4.85 -16.46
CA MET A 481 21.10 -5.25 -17.44
C MET A 481 20.68 -6.46 -18.27
N ILE A 482 19.93 -7.40 -17.72
CA ILE A 482 19.49 -8.61 -18.43
C ILE A 482 18.25 -8.33 -19.27
N PHE A 483 17.29 -7.53 -18.79
CA PHE A 483 16.08 -7.26 -19.56
C PHE A 483 16.35 -6.32 -20.74
N LEU A 484 17.19 -5.30 -20.57
CA LEU A 484 17.50 -4.32 -21.61
C LEU A 484 18.52 -4.83 -22.64
N PHE A 485 19.59 -5.49 -22.20
CA PHE A 485 20.74 -5.77 -23.08
C PHE A 485 20.94 -7.25 -23.42
N ARG A 486 20.13 -8.18 -22.88
CA ARG A 486 20.19 -9.59 -23.29
C ARG A 486 18.95 -9.99 -24.08
N SER A 487 19.17 -10.82 -25.09
CA SER A 487 18.11 -11.52 -25.84
C SER A 487 17.74 -12.83 -25.14
N GLY A 488 16.49 -13.28 -25.28
CA GLY A 488 15.98 -14.51 -24.68
C GLY A 488 14.53 -14.38 -24.17
N THR A 489 13.91 -15.50 -23.83
CA THR A 489 12.52 -15.51 -23.34
C THR A 489 12.42 -14.91 -21.93
N PHE A 490 11.22 -14.45 -21.56
CA PHE A 490 10.97 -13.90 -20.22
C PHE A 490 11.41 -14.86 -19.10
N ARG A 491 11.08 -16.15 -19.22
CA ARG A 491 11.45 -17.18 -18.25
C ARG A 491 12.97 -17.36 -18.13
N GLN A 492 13.70 -17.29 -19.25
CA GLN A 492 15.16 -17.36 -19.25
C GLN A 492 15.77 -16.12 -18.58
N LYS A 493 15.26 -14.92 -18.89
CA LYS A 493 15.70 -13.66 -18.28
C LYS A 493 15.47 -13.64 -16.77
N ALA A 494 14.27 -14.01 -16.32
CA ALA A 494 13.93 -14.10 -14.90
C ALA A 494 14.81 -15.12 -14.15
N SER A 495 15.06 -16.30 -14.75
CA SER A 495 15.95 -17.31 -14.18
C SER A 495 17.39 -16.82 -14.03
N LEU A 496 17.90 -16.08 -15.02
CA LEU A 496 19.24 -15.48 -14.96
C LEU A 496 19.35 -14.41 -13.87
N VAL A 497 18.32 -13.55 -13.72
CA VAL A 497 18.26 -12.54 -12.64
C VAL A 497 18.27 -13.22 -11.28
N PHE A 498 17.43 -14.24 -11.08
CA PHE A 498 17.36 -14.99 -9.84
C PHE A 498 18.69 -15.68 -9.51
N LYS A 499 19.30 -16.36 -10.49
CA LYS A 499 20.57 -17.08 -10.30
C LYS A 499 21.72 -16.12 -9.95
N ALA A 500 21.80 -14.97 -10.62
CA ALA A 500 22.81 -13.96 -10.33
C ALA A 500 22.63 -13.36 -8.93
N THR A 501 21.39 -13.02 -8.57
CA THR A 501 21.04 -12.46 -7.26
C THR A 501 21.32 -13.44 -6.13
N ARG A 502 20.83 -14.68 -6.25
CA ARG A 502 21.05 -15.75 -5.27
C ARG A 502 22.53 -16.05 -5.07
N THR A 503 23.31 -16.09 -6.15
CA THR A 503 24.76 -16.35 -6.07
C THR A 503 25.46 -15.23 -5.29
N HIS A 504 25.15 -13.97 -5.60
CA HIS A 504 25.76 -12.82 -4.93
C HIS A 504 25.37 -12.75 -3.44
N ALA A 505 24.07 -12.86 -3.13
CA ALA A 505 23.55 -12.86 -1.77
C ALA A 505 24.16 -13.98 -0.92
N ARG A 506 24.26 -15.20 -1.49
CA ARG A 506 24.85 -16.35 -0.79
C ARG A 506 26.34 -16.15 -0.51
N ASN A 507 27.09 -15.55 -1.43
CA ASN A 507 28.52 -15.33 -1.24
C ASN A 507 28.78 -14.27 -0.17
N LEU A 508 28.03 -13.17 -0.17
CA LEU A 508 28.12 -12.16 0.89
C LEU A 508 27.75 -12.72 2.27
N ALA A 509 26.69 -13.53 2.34
CA ALA A 509 26.31 -14.21 3.58
C ALA A 509 27.43 -15.14 4.08
N LYS A 510 27.97 -15.99 3.20
CA LYS A 510 29.07 -16.91 3.53
C LYS A 510 30.34 -16.18 3.97
N PHE A 511 30.70 -15.10 3.28
CA PHE A 511 31.85 -14.28 3.66
C PHE A 511 31.66 -13.67 5.05
N ALA A 512 30.49 -13.09 5.32
CA ALA A 512 30.18 -12.53 6.63
C ALA A 512 30.22 -13.58 7.75
N THR A 513 29.71 -14.79 7.49
CA THR A 513 29.79 -15.92 8.42
C THR A 513 31.24 -16.32 8.71
N ILE A 514 32.06 -16.52 7.67
CA ILE A 514 33.46 -16.94 7.84
C ILE A 514 34.27 -15.84 8.52
N TYR A 515 34.11 -14.59 8.09
CA TYR A 515 34.82 -13.46 8.68
C TYR A 515 34.50 -13.31 10.17
N LYS A 516 33.21 -13.21 10.53
CA LYS A 516 32.83 -13.02 11.94
C LYS A 516 33.11 -14.27 12.78
N GLY A 517 32.97 -15.47 12.22
CA GLY A 517 33.33 -16.71 12.90
C GLY A 517 34.84 -16.78 13.18
N THR A 518 35.66 -16.37 12.22
CA THR A 518 37.12 -16.33 12.40
C THR A 518 37.53 -15.26 13.40
N MET A 519 36.92 -14.06 13.35
CA MET A 519 37.13 -13.01 14.36
C MET A 519 36.74 -13.49 15.77
N TYR A 520 35.62 -14.20 15.90
CA TYR A 520 35.21 -14.80 17.17
C TYR A 520 36.24 -15.82 17.68
N LEU A 521 36.71 -16.72 16.82
CA LEU A 521 37.73 -17.71 17.17
C LEU A 521 39.06 -17.06 17.56
N LEU A 522 39.53 -16.05 16.81
CA LEU A 522 40.78 -15.34 17.11
C LEU A 522 40.67 -14.51 18.38
N LYS A 523 39.52 -13.87 18.64
CA LYS A 523 39.27 -13.16 19.89
C LYS A 523 39.27 -14.11 21.10
N HIS A 524 38.83 -15.36 20.93
CA HIS A 524 38.69 -16.31 22.05
C HIS A 524 39.92 -17.21 22.25
N TYR A 525 40.59 -17.60 21.17
CA TYR A 525 41.71 -18.55 21.16
C TYR A 525 43.02 -17.97 20.61
N GLY A 526 43.05 -16.68 20.30
CA GLY A 526 44.23 -16.00 19.78
C GLY A 526 45.25 -15.62 20.86
N PRO A 527 46.35 -14.95 20.46
CA PRO A 527 47.47 -14.61 21.33
C PRO A 527 47.11 -13.69 22.50
N THR A 528 46.02 -12.92 22.36
CA THR A 528 45.47 -12.01 23.39
C THR A 528 44.01 -12.36 23.68
N PRO A 529 43.73 -13.35 24.54
CA PRO A 529 42.36 -13.80 24.82
C PRO A 529 41.45 -12.65 25.28
N GLY A 530 40.26 -12.54 24.67
CA GLY A 530 39.25 -11.55 24.99
C GLY A 530 39.37 -10.20 24.26
N LYS A 531 40.46 -9.97 23.50
CA LYS A 531 40.66 -8.75 22.70
C LYS A 531 40.97 -9.08 21.25
N GLU A 532 40.45 -8.26 20.34
CA GLU A 532 40.77 -8.37 18.92
C GLU A 532 42.23 -7.93 18.68
N GLY A 533 43.02 -8.79 18.06
CA GLY A 533 44.38 -8.50 17.65
C GLY A 533 44.45 -7.55 16.45
N PRO A 534 45.58 -6.83 16.25
CA PRO A 534 45.72 -5.81 15.21
C PRO A 534 45.60 -6.37 13.79
N TYR A 535 45.86 -7.67 13.59
CA TYR A 535 45.83 -8.33 12.28
C TYR A 535 44.70 -9.35 12.12
N ASP A 536 43.86 -9.54 13.15
CA ASP A 536 42.80 -10.56 13.12
C ASP A 536 41.83 -10.32 11.98
N SER A 537 41.46 -9.06 11.76
CA SER A 537 40.59 -8.63 10.67
C SER A 537 41.20 -8.90 9.29
N PHE A 538 42.53 -8.79 9.17
CA PHE A 538 43.25 -9.10 7.94
C PHE A 538 43.22 -10.60 7.64
N PHE A 539 43.56 -11.45 8.61
CA PHE A 539 43.55 -12.90 8.42
C PHE A 539 42.14 -13.48 8.23
N ALA A 540 41.14 -12.97 8.98
CA ALA A 540 39.74 -13.34 8.78
C ALA A 540 39.24 -12.95 7.38
N GLY A 541 39.64 -11.77 6.90
CA GLY A 541 39.35 -11.31 5.54
C GLY A 541 40.03 -12.16 4.47
N LEU A 542 41.30 -12.54 4.68
CA LEU A 542 42.09 -13.38 3.79
C LEU A 542 41.46 -14.77 3.64
N LEU A 543 41.12 -15.42 4.77
CA LEU A 543 40.47 -16.73 4.79
C LEU A 543 39.10 -16.68 4.10
N GLY A 544 38.25 -15.72 4.47
CA GLY A 544 36.94 -15.52 3.86
C GLY A 544 37.04 -15.25 2.35
N GLY A 545 38.01 -14.45 1.94
CA GLY A 545 38.27 -14.12 0.53
C GLY A 545 38.61 -15.36 -0.29
N TYR A 546 39.55 -16.16 0.21
CA TYR A 546 40.00 -17.39 -0.44
C TYR A 546 38.86 -18.41 -0.59
N LEU A 547 38.15 -18.71 0.51
CA LEU A 547 37.12 -19.75 0.53
C LEU A 547 35.86 -19.39 -0.26
N VAL A 548 35.45 -18.12 -0.27
CA VAL A 548 34.19 -17.69 -0.88
C VAL A 548 34.35 -17.25 -2.33
N PHE A 549 35.40 -16.47 -2.61
CA PHE A 549 35.57 -15.83 -3.91
C PHE A 549 36.60 -16.54 -4.79
N GLY A 550 37.55 -17.29 -4.20
CA GLY A 550 38.54 -18.10 -4.91
C GLY A 550 38.02 -19.45 -5.44
N GLY A 551 36.86 -19.90 -4.97
CA GLY A 551 36.28 -21.20 -5.35
C GLY A 551 35.93 -21.32 -6.84
N ARG A 552 36.39 -22.42 -7.45
CA ARG A 552 36.06 -22.80 -8.83
C ARG A 552 34.81 -23.68 -8.87
N SER A 553 34.03 -23.55 -9.95
CA SER A 553 32.87 -24.42 -10.19
C SER A 553 33.31 -25.88 -10.36
N PRO A 554 32.82 -26.84 -9.57
CA PRO A 554 33.17 -28.26 -9.73
C PRO A 554 32.82 -28.82 -11.11
N ARG A 555 31.80 -28.26 -11.76
CA ARG A 555 31.33 -28.73 -13.07
C ARG A 555 32.09 -28.16 -14.27
N THR A 556 32.67 -26.96 -14.13
CA THR A 556 33.23 -26.23 -15.28
C THR A 556 34.67 -25.77 -15.07
N GLY A 557 35.23 -25.93 -13.87
CA GLY A 557 36.56 -25.43 -13.51
C GLY A 557 36.70 -23.90 -13.51
N LYS A 558 35.68 -23.16 -13.98
CA LYS A 558 35.72 -21.70 -14.12
C LYS A 558 35.31 -20.99 -12.84
N ILE A 559 35.90 -19.81 -12.62
CA ILE A 559 35.48 -18.88 -11.57
C ILE A 559 34.17 -18.23 -11.99
N SER A 560 33.25 -18.03 -11.03
CA SER A 560 32.01 -17.31 -11.27
C SER A 560 32.28 -15.88 -11.76
N SER A 561 31.62 -15.45 -12.84
CA SER A 561 31.73 -14.06 -13.32
C SER A 561 31.26 -13.04 -12.28
N VAL A 562 30.33 -13.42 -11.40
CA VAL A 562 29.91 -12.62 -10.25
C VAL A 562 31.06 -12.45 -9.25
N ASN A 563 31.85 -13.49 -9.00
CA ASN A 563 32.99 -13.42 -8.09
C ASN A 563 34.12 -12.57 -8.68
N GLN A 564 34.41 -12.75 -9.97
CA GLN A 564 35.41 -11.93 -10.67
C GLN A 564 35.06 -10.45 -10.59
N GLN A 565 33.79 -10.09 -10.82
CA GLN A 565 33.32 -8.70 -10.69
C GLN A 565 33.53 -8.15 -9.27
N ILE A 566 33.17 -8.91 -8.24
CA ILE A 566 33.34 -8.49 -6.83
C ILE A 566 34.82 -8.32 -6.50
N VAL A 567 35.67 -9.30 -6.82
CA VAL A 567 37.09 -9.28 -6.45
C VAL A 567 37.82 -8.14 -7.15
N ILE A 568 37.59 -7.94 -8.45
CA ILE A 568 38.22 -6.84 -9.20
C ILE A 568 37.73 -5.48 -8.67
N TYR A 569 36.43 -5.35 -8.35
CA TYR A 569 35.90 -4.15 -7.74
C TYR A 569 36.55 -3.85 -6.38
N VAL A 570 36.64 -4.86 -5.51
CA VAL A 570 37.29 -4.72 -4.19
C VAL A 570 38.76 -4.38 -4.35
N PHE A 571 39.48 -5.06 -5.24
CA PHE A 571 40.88 -4.77 -5.53
C PHE A 571 41.08 -3.31 -5.95
N ALA A 572 40.31 -2.82 -6.91
CA ALA A 572 40.39 -1.43 -7.36
C ALA A 572 40.11 -0.44 -6.21
N ARG A 573 39.12 -0.74 -5.35
CA ARG A 573 38.80 0.09 -4.17
C ARG A 573 39.89 0.06 -3.10
N VAL A 574 40.50 -1.10 -2.87
CA VAL A 574 41.61 -1.26 -1.92
C VAL A 574 42.84 -0.52 -2.43
N VAL A 575 43.24 -0.71 -3.68
CA VAL A 575 44.38 0.01 -4.28
C VAL A 575 44.17 1.53 -4.24
N LEU A 576 42.96 2.01 -4.58
CA LEU A 576 42.63 3.43 -4.46
C LEU A 576 42.68 3.92 -3.00
N GLY A 577 42.21 3.10 -2.05
CA GLY A 577 42.29 3.39 -0.63
C GLY A 577 43.73 3.49 -0.13
N LEU A 578 44.59 2.56 -0.55
CA LEU A 578 46.02 2.55 -0.25
C LEU A 578 46.74 3.75 -0.88
N ALA A 579 46.39 4.12 -2.12
CA ALA A 579 46.93 5.31 -2.77
C ALA A 579 46.54 6.60 -2.02
N ARG A 580 45.30 6.70 -1.54
CA ARG A 580 44.84 7.81 -0.69
C ARG A 580 45.56 7.84 0.66
N LEU A 581 45.75 6.68 1.28
CA LEU A 581 46.49 6.57 2.54
C LEU A 581 47.96 6.99 2.34
N ALA A 582 48.58 6.60 1.22
CA ALA A 582 49.96 6.93 0.90
C ALA A 582 50.21 8.44 0.78
N VAL A 583 49.22 9.22 0.34
CA VAL A 583 49.33 10.70 0.24
C VAL A 583 48.74 11.43 1.44
N ALA A 584 48.15 10.74 2.42
CA ALA A 584 47.48 11.37 3.56
C ALA A 584 48.49 12.03 4.52
N PRO A 585 48.35 13.33 4.85
CA PRO A 585 49.25 14.00 5.78
C PRO A 585 49.32 13.31 7.15
N GLY A 586 50.54 13.18 7.70
CA GLY A 586 50.80 12.59 9.02
C GLY A 586 50.66 11.07 9.13
N LYS A 587 50.22 10.36 8.07
CA LYS A 587 50.05 8.89 8.06
C LYS A 587 50.62 8.21 6.82
N GLY A 588 50.77 8.94 5.72
CA GLY A 588 51.22 8.42 4.43
C GLY A 588 52.74 8.30 4.29
N LEU A 589 53.18 8.10 3.06
CA LEU A 589 54.60 7.97 2.74
C LEU A 589 55.30 9.33 2.91
N PRO A 590 56.47 9.41 3.58
CA PRO A 590 57.09 10.67 3.99
C PRO A 590 57.34 11.69 2.87
N VAL A 591 57.53 11.21 1.64
CA VAL A 591 57.83 12.06 0.48
C VAL A 591 56.56 12.68 -0.11
N VAL A 592 55.49 11.90 -0.28
CA VAL A 592 54.27 12.30 -1.00
C VAL A 592 53.14 12.80 -0.10
N SER A 593 53.29 12.66 1.23
CA SER A 593 52.31 13.10 2.23
C SER A 593 52.61 14.47 2.84
N ARG A 594 53.60 15.22 2.32
CA ARG A 594 53.84 16.62 2.68
C ARG A 594 52.60 17.44 2.32
N GLU A 595 52.18 18.36 3.19
CA GLU A 595 50.87 19.05 3.04
C GLU A 595 50.70 19.75 1.69
N ASP A 596 51.75 20.42 1.22
CA ASP A 596 51.79 21.14 -0.05
C ASP A 596 51.73 20.21 -1.27
N LEU A 597 52.41 19.06 -1.20
CA LEU A 597 52.49 18.07 -2.27
C LEU A 597 51.26 17.15 -2.29
N SER A 598 50.72 16.79 -1.13
CA SER A 598 49.52 15.98 -0.95
C SER A 598 48.29 16.64 -1.58
N ALA A 599 48.13 17.96 -1.38
CA ALA A 599 47.04 18.73 -1.98
C ALA A 599 47.14 18.74 -3.51
N LYS A 600 48.35 18.97 -4.06
CA LYS A 600 48.59 18.96 -5.51
C LYS A 600 48.36 17.57 -6.13
N ILE A 601 48.90 16.52 -5.52
CA ILE A 601 48.70 15.14 -6.00
C ILE A 601 47.22 14.78 -5.97
N SER A 602 46.52 15.08 -4.87
CA SER A 602 45.08 14.79 -4.73
C SER A 602 44.23 15.48 -5.80
N TYR A 603 44.60 16.70 -6.20
CA TYR A 603 43.92 17.47 -7.23
C TYR A 603 44.13 16.89 -8.64
N TYR A 604 45.37 16.59 -9.03
CA TYR A 604 45.70 16.18 -10.40
C TYR A 604 45.66 14.66 -10.65
N ALA A 605 45.72 13.83 -9.61
CA ALA A 605 45.78 12.37 -9.78
C ALA A 605 44.55 11.79 -10.48
N TRP A 606 43.36 12.36 -10.25
CA TRP A 606 42.12 11.82 -10.83
C TRP A 606 42.03 12.00 -12.35
N PRO A 607 42.25 13.21 -12.92
CA PRO A 607 42.34 13.39 -14.37
C PRO A 607 43.36 12.48 -15.05
N VAL A 608 44.56 12.33 -14.47
CA VAL A 608 45.63 11.47 -15.00
C VAL A 608 45.23 10.00 -14.97
N PHE A 609 44.71 9.53 -13.83
CA PHE A 609 44.24 8.15 -13.71
C PHE A 609 43.12 7.83 -14.70
N ALA A 610 42.17 8.76 -14.87
CA ALA A 610 41.06 8.61 -15.80
C ALA A 610 41.54 8.56 -17.26
N SER A 611 42.45 9.46 -17.67
CA SER A 611 42.94 9.53 -19.05
C SER A 611 43.75 8.29 -19.40
N THR A 612 44.67 7.86 -18.54
CA THR A 612 45.47 6.64 -18.76
C THR A 612 44.60 5.40 -18.79
N SER A 613 43.61 5.28 -17.88
CA SER A 613 42.70 4.13 -17.86
C SER A 613 41.91 4.02 -19.18
N TRP A 614 41.39 5.13 -19.69
CA TRP A 614 40.65 5.13 -20.95
C TRP A 614 41.55 4.90 -22.16
N ALA A 615 42.75 5.48 -22.20
CA ALA A 615 43.71 5.22 -23.25
C ALA A 615 44.01 3.71 -23.36
N MET A 616 44.22 3.04 -22.22
CA MET A 616 44.46 1.60 -22.18
C MET A 616 43.22 0.79 -22.61
N VAL A 617 42.02 1.17 -22.19
CA VAL A 617 40.78 0.51 -22.65
C VAL A 617 40.64 0.61 -24.17
N MET A 618 40.88 1.79 -24.75
CA MET A 618 40.78 1.98 -26.20
C MET A 618 41.84 1.18 -26.95
N TYR A 619 43.08 1.17 -26.46
CA TYR A 619 44.17 0.39 -27.04
C TYR A 619 43.87 -1.12 -27.02
N LEU A 620 43.47 -1.64 -25.85
CA LEU A 620 43.08 -3.05 -25.71
C LEU A 620 41.85 -3.39 -26.56
N PHE A 621 40.88 -2.49 -26.67
CA PHE A 621 39.71 -2.73 -27.53
C PHE A 621 40.11 -2.89 -29.00
N ARG A 622 41.07 -2.09 -29.48
CA ARG A 622 41.53 -2.12 -30.86
C ARG A 622 42.40 -3.33 -31.17
N HIS A 623 43.34 -3.67 -30.29
CA HIS A 623 44.39 -4.67 -30.58
C HIS A 623 44.16 -6.02 -29.90
N HIS A 624 43.49 -6.04 -28.75
CA HIS A 624 43.29 -7.21 -27.89
C HIS A 624 41.85 -7.29 -27.34
N PRO A 625 40.80 -7.21 -28.19
CA PRO A 625 39.42 -7.15 -27.70
C PRO A 625 39.01 -8.40 -26.92
N ALA A 626 39.64 -9.55 -27.18
CA ALA A 626 39.37 -10.80 -26.47
C ALA A 626 39.66 -10.70 -24.96
N ASP A 627 40.67 -9.89 -24.59
CA ASP A 627 41.19 -9.76 -23.23
C ASP A 627 40.44 -8.70 -22.40
N LEU A 628 39.61 -7.87 -23.05
CA LEU A 628 38.71 -6.97 -22.35
C LEU A 628 37.55 -7.72 -21.69
N GLN A 629 37.11 -7.16 -20.56
CA GLN A 629 35.96 -7.67 -19.84
C GLN A 629 34.73 -7.74 -20.79
N PRO A 630 34.00 -8.87 -20.85
CA PRO A 630 33.01 -9.11 -21.90
C PRO A 630 31.88 -8.07 -22.02
N SER A 631 31.40 -7.49 -20.90
CA SER A 631 30.37 -6.45 -20.97
C SER A 631 30.92 -5.11 -21.43
N LEU A 632 32.16 -4.75 -21.07
CA LEU A 632 32.84 -3.59 -21.61
C LEU A 632 33.03 -3.76 -23.11
N ARG A 633 33.57 -4.89 -23.56
CA ARG A 633 33.69 -5.21 -24.99
C ARG A 633 32.36 -5.12 -25.75
N SER A 634 31.29 -5.70 -25.18
CA SER A 634 29.95 -5.62 -25.79
C SER A 634 29.48 -4.17 -25.94
N SER A 635 29.74 -3.34 -24.93
CA SER A 635 29.39 -1.91 -24.96
C SER A 635 30.22 -1.17 -26.01
N MET A 636 31.52 -1.46 -26.09
CA MET A 636 32.42 -0.86 -27.08
C MET A 636 32.04 -1.25 -28.51
N ASN A 637 31.65 -2.51 -28.76
CA ASN A 637 31.14 -2.95 -30.06
C ASN A 637 29.86 -2.19 -30.42
N TYR A 638 28.90 -2.08 -29.49
CA TYR A 638 27.67 -1.35 -29.72
C TYR A 638 27.92 0.14 -30.01
N ILE A 639 28.83 0.78 -29.28
CA ILE A 639 29.09 2.22 -29.38
C ILE A 639 29.97 2.58 -30.58
N TYR A 640 31.01 1.81 -30.87
CA TYR A 640 32.08 2.21 -31.80
C TYR A 640 32.14 1.38 -33.07
N VAL A 641 31.68 0.12 -33.06
CA VAL A 641 31.70 -0.75 -34.24
C VAL A 641 30.37 -0.66 -34.98
N GLN A 642 29.26 -0.83 -34.26
CA GLN A 642 27.92 -0.74 -34.86
C GLN A 642 27.57 0.68 -35.33
N SER A 643 28.16 1.71 -34.71
CA SER A 643 27.99 3.10 -35.17
C SER A 643 28.53 3.36 -36.58
N SER A 644 29.34 2.45 -37.12
CA SER A 644 29.93 2.56 -38.46
C SER A 644 29.12 1.87 -39.55
N GLU A 645 27.98 1.25 -39.22
CA GLU A 645 27.12 0.54 -40.19
C GLU A 645 25.66 0.98 -40.08
N TRP A 646 25.08 1.54 -41.14
CA TRP A 646 23.64 1.81 -41.25
C TRP A 646 23.16 1.66 -42.70
N ASP A 647 21.91 1.21 -42.87
CA ASP A 647 21.26 1.00 -44.17
C ASP A 647 19.87 1.65 -44.26
N SER A 648 19.36 2.20 -43.16
CA SER A 648 18.01 2.78 -43.07
C SER A 648 17.91 3.81 -41.95
N LEU A 649 16.93 4.71 -42.03
CA LEU A 649 16.61 5.65 -40.96
C LEU A 649 16.25 4.94 -39.65
N ARG A 650 15.63 3.76 -39.75
CA ARG A 650 15.37 2.90 -38.60
C ARG A 650 16.67 2.50 -37.91
N ASN A 651 17.66 2.07 -38.68
CA ASN A 651 18.92 1.61 -38.14
C ASN A 651 19.88 2.73 -37.73
N PHE A 652 19.64 3.94 -38.22
CA PHE A 652 20.37 5.15 -37.83
C PHE A 652 19.80 5.81 -36.55
N ILE A 653 18.46 5.84 -36.38
CA ILE A 653 17.79 6.61 -35.32
C ILE A 653 17.26 5.75 -34.17
N TRP A 654 16.71 4.56 -34.47
CA TRP A 654 15.93 3.79 -33.50
C TRP A 654 16.64 2.52 -33.03
N HIS A 655 17.16 1.71 -33.95
CA HIS A 655 17.62 0.35 -33.61
C HIS A 655 18.93 0.01 -34.29
N ASN A 656 20.02 -0.23 -33.55
CA ASN A 656 21.22 -0.79 -34.17
C ASN A 656 20.94 -2.16 -34.80
N LYS A 657 21.75 -2.47 -35.81
CA LYS A 657 21.72 -3.69 -36.62
C LYS A 657 21.72 -4.99 -35.78
#